data_AF-A0A934AW89-F1
#
_entry.id   AF-A0A934AW89-F1
#
_cell.length_a   1.000
_cell.length_b   1.000
_cell.length_c   1.000
_cell.angle_alpha   90.00
_cell.angle_beta   90.00
_cell.angle_gamma   90.00
#
_symmetry.space_group_name_H-M   'P 1'
#
loop_
_entity.id
_entity.type
_entity.pdbx_description
1 polymer ?
#
loop_
_entity_poly.entity_id
_entity_poly.type
_entity_poly.pdbx_seq_one_letter_code
_entity_poly.pdbx_strand_id
1 'polypeptide(L)'
;MKNLTSLVILILALTILPKMKIHAQQPEADDRTLSPYFLIKSDGHDADLLPLKSTSADVNISGVIADVRVTQVYRNEGHRPIEAIYIFPASTKAAVYGMKMTIGERVINAVVRKREEARQEYEQARQNGQSASLLEQQRPNVFQMNVANIMPGDIVKVELSYTELLVPTDRIYEFVYPTVVGPRYSNQTEGPVPESEKWVQNPYLHEGETPNYTFNIHVRIAAGLPIQEVSSDSHKVNINYEGRSIATVKLDSSEKYGGNRDYVLKYRLAGEQTESGLLLYKGEKENFFLLMIQPPARVKMSEIPGREYIFIVDVSGSMHGFPLDISKKLLRDLISNLRPTDRFNVLLFAGGSSVMSESSLPAVTSNISRAVSFIEGQSGGGGTELLPALKRALALPEADGYSRTIVIATDGYVMVEEEVFDLIRSSLGNANMFAFGIGSGVNRHLIEGMANVGMGEPFIITKPEEAAAKAGAFRKLIQTPVLTDVKVDFGRFSAYDIEPQAVPDVLAERPVIVFGKWRGDAHGKITLRGISGSKKWSQTINAGQVKASDNNSALRYLWARHRIKLLSDYNMLRHDDERVNEVTGLGLTYNLLTTYTSFVAVDKEVRNKDGKLSVIKQPLPLPLGVSDYAVGNFAARSASGPVVFREKMFMPESAATGYGEPAKEEKVKGSIRILEIAVAGSVEKEAVNSTVQNHLEGIRRCYVKSGQQGEIRVEFIVSPDGTVKSVKLIPDKKKNDETHKCFTDEIGKWQFPVSAGMKATTVTVTFVFNL
;
A
#
# COMPACT_ATOMS: atom_id res chain seq x y z
N MET A 1 51.26 31.38 -24.36
CA MET A 1 50.77 30.88 -23.05
C MET A 1 49.83 31.89 -22.36
N LYS A 2 48.64 32.19 -22.93
CA LYS A 2 47.62 33.02 -22.24
C LYS A 2 46.17 32.49 -22.33
N ASN A 3 45.90 31.45 -23.13
CA ASN A 3 44.54 30.91 -23.30
C ASN A 3 44.28 29.61 -22.52
N LEU A 4 45.21 29.14 -21.67
CA LEU A 4 45.04 27.90 -20.90
C LEU A 4 44.47 28.14 -19.48
N THR A 5 44.63 29.35 -18.92
CA THR A 5 44.26 29.66 -17.54
C THR A 5 42.77 29.96 -17.33
N SER A 6 42.05 30.48 -18.34
CA SER A 6 40.60 30.69 -18.24
C SER A 6 39.79 29.39 -18.33
N LEU A 7 40.28 28.37 -19.05
CA LEU A 7 39.55 27.10 -19.19
C LEU A 7 39.62 26.25 -17.89
N VAL A 8 40.74 26.33 -17.17
CA VAL A 8 40.94 25.60 -15.90
C VAL A 8 40.02 26.11 -14.79
N ILE A 9 39.75 27.42 -14.73
CA ILE A 9 38.88 28.01 -13.69
C ILE A 9 37.40 27.63 -13.90
N LEU A 10 36.95 27.46 -15.16
CA LEU A 10 35.58 27.02 -15.45
C LEU A 10 35.34 25.53 -15.12
N ILE A 11 36.38 24.70 -15.17
CA ILE A 11 36.31 23.27 -14.81
C ILE A 11 36.42 23.09 -13.29
N LEU A 12 37.18 23.95 -12.59
CA LEU A 12 37.33 23.87 -11.12
C LEU A 12 36.07 24.29 -10.34
N ALA A 13 35.13 25.00 -10.97
CA ALA A 13 33.88 25.41 -10.35
C ALA A 13 32.79 24.33 -10.36
N LEU A 14 32.98 23.22 -11.09
CA LEU A 14 31.93 22.20 -11.30
C LEU A 14 32.02 20.97 -10.37
N THR A 15 33.02 20.90 -9.48
CA THR A 15 33.31 19.69 -8.69
C THR A 15 32.97 19.80 -7.19
N ILE A 16 32.41 20.93 -6.75
CA ILE A 16 31.94 21.12 -5.36
C ILE A 16 30.41 20.91 -5.30
N LEU A 17 29.99 19.65 -5.26
CA LEU A 17 28.65 19.25 -4.83
C LEU A 17 28.77 18.22 -3.69
N PRO A 18 28.12 18.44 -2.54
CA PRO A 18 28.20 17.52 -1.41
C PRO A 18 27.45 16.22 -1.73
N LYS A 19 28.14 15.08 -1.63
CA LYS A 19 27.49 13.76 -1.72
C LYS A 19 26.62 13.52 -0.49
N MET A 20 25.33 13.88 -0.59
CA MET A 20 24.32 13.44 0.38
C MET A 20 24.33 11.91 0.44
N LYS A 21 24.51 11.36 1.66
CA LYS A 21 24.35 9.93 1.87
C LYS A 21 22.87 9.58 1.76
N ILE A 22 22.49 8.92 0.67
CA ILE A 22 21.18 8.32 0.51
C ILE A 22 21.01 7.28 1.63
N HIS A 23 20.12 7.59 2.59
CA HIS A 23 19.59 6.57 3.47
C HIS A 23 18.63 5.73 2.64
N ALA A 24 19.05 4.50 2.29
CA ALA A 24 18.18 3.54 1.62
C ALA A 24 17.13 3.04 2.63
N GLN A 25 16.10 3.85 2.86
CA GLN A 25 14.88 3.43 3.51
C GLN A 25 14.29 2.27 2.69
N GLN A 26 13.79 1.23 3.36
CA GLN A 26 13.19 0.08 2.67
C GLN A 26 12.12 0.57 1.67
N PRO A 27 12.02 -0.03 0.47
CA PRO A 27 10.93 0.29 -0.44
C PRO A 27 9.60 0.09 0.29
N GLU A 28 8.64 1.01 0.09
CA GLU A 28 7.25 0.75 0.47
C GLU A 28 6.87 -0.60 -0.17
N ALA A 29 6.41 -1.55 0.63
CA ALA A 29 5.93 -2.82 0.10
C ALA A 29 4.70 -2.51 -0.77
N ASP A 30 4.72 -2.93 -2.04
CA ASP A 30 3.56 -2.78 -2.93
C ASP A 30 2.29 -3.31 -2.22
N ASP A 31 1.24 -2.50 -2.23
CA ASP A 31 -0.07 -2.85 -1.65
C ASP A 31 -0.73 -3.98 -2.45
N ARG A 32 -0.40 -5.21 -2.07
CA ARG A 32 -0.81 -6.46 -2.73
C ARG A 32 -1.33 -7.45 -1.69
N THR A 33 -2.38 -8.16 -2.05
CA THR A 33 -2.85 -9.35 -1.32
C THR A 33 -1.79 -10.44 -1.45
N LEU A 34 -1.53 -11.15 -0.35
CA LEU A 34 -0.49 -12.20 -0.24
C LEU A 34 -1.10 -13.54 0.18
N SER A 35 -0.41 -14.64 -0.11
CA SER A 35 -0.93 -15.99 0.13
C SER A 35 -1.17 -16.22 1.63
N PRO A 36 -2.34 -16.74 2.04
CA PRO A 36 -2.62 -17.04 3.43
C PRO A 36 -1.94 -18.34 3.89
N TYR A 37 -1.47 -18.35 5.15
CA TYR A 37 -0.62 -19.41 5.70
C TYR A 37 -0.87 -19.65 7.20
N PHE A 38 -0.42 -20.80 7.70
CA PHE A 38 -0.29 -21.06 9.14
C PHE A 38 1.11 -20.74 9.64
N LEU A 39 1.17 -20.07 10.80
CA LEU A 39 2.34 -19.94 11.67
C LEU A 39 2.14 -20.87 12.87
N ILE A 40 3.03 -21.82 13.13
CA ILE A 40 2.85 -22.82 14.20
C ILE A 40 3.41 -22.28 15.53
N LYS A 41 2.82 -22.72 16.63
CA LYS A 41 3.25 -22.46 18.01
C LYS A 41 3.79 -23.75 18.66
N SER A 42 5.13 -23.94 18.75
CA SER A 42 5.82 -25.09 19.42
C SER A 42 7.35 -24.91 19.75
N ASP A 43 7.96 -25.62 20.71
CA ASP A 43 9.28 -25.26 21.30
C ASP A 43 10.53 -25.69 20.49
N GLY A 44 10.51 -25.53 19.17
CA GLY A 44 11.73 -25.68 18.34
C GLY A 44 12.23 -27.12 18.12
N HIS A 45 11.35 -28.12 18.12
CA HIS A 45 11.67 -29.48 17.68
C HIS A 45 11.15 -29.77 16.26
N ASP A 46 11.93 -30.46 15.43
CA ASP A 46 11.59 -30.84 14.03
C ASP A 46 10.41 -31.83 13.88
N ALA A 47 9.65 -32.10 14.94
CA ALA A 47 8.63 -33.16 15.02
C ALA A 47 7.19 -32.70 14.72
N ASP A 48 6.97 -31.42 14.43
CA ASP A 48 5.65 -30.84 14.17
C ASP A 48 5.52 -30.39 12.73
N LEU A 49 4.53 -30.96 12.03
CA LEU A 49 4.29 -30.72 10.62
C LEU A 49 2.81 -30.41 10.42
N LEU A 50 2.48 -29.20 9.94
CA LEU A 50 1.14 -28.83 9.45
C LEU A 50 1.17 -28.49 7.94
N PRO A 51 1.64 -29.41 7.07
CA PRO A 51 1.71 -29.16 5.63
C PRO A 51 0.33 -28.90 5.03
N LEU A 52 0.30 -27.89 4.15
CA LEU A 52 -0.78 -27.69 3.18
C LEU A 52 -0.88 -28.96 2.31
N LYS A 53 -2.11 -29.37 1.99
CA LYS A 53 -2.45 -30.54 1.17
C LYS A 53 -3.21 -30.15 -0.09
N SER A 54 -4.04 -29.11 -0.01
CA SER A 54 -4.68 -28.52 -1.18
C SER A 54 -5.08 -27.07 -0.95
N THR A 55 -5.04 -26.28 -2.02
CA THR A 55 -5.66 -24.95 -2.14
C THR A 55 -6.61 -24.99 -3.34
N SER A 56 -7.89 -24.67 -3.14
CA SER A 56 -8.86 -24.42 -4.21
C SER A 56 -9.41 -23.01 -4.06
N ALA A 57 -9.44 -22.24 -5.15
CA ALA A 57 -10.04 -20.91 -5.17
C ALA A 57 -11.16 -20.82 -6.22
N ASP A 58 -12.34 -20.39 -5.79
CA ASP A 58 -13.48 -20.08 -6.64
C ASP A 58 -13.68 -18.55 -6.68
N VAL A 59 -13.58 -17.97 -7.86
CA VAL A 59 -13.53 -16.51 -8.07
C VAL A 59 -14.65 -16.06 -9.01
N ASN A 60 -15.48 -15.12 -8.57
CA ASN A 60 -16.49 -14.46 -9.40
C ASN A 60 -16.14 -12.97 -9.57
N ILE A 61 -15.68 -12.59 -10.76
CA ILE A 61 -15.38 -11.21 -11.12
C ILE A 61 -16.63 -10.57 -11.73
N SER A 62 -17.15 -9.53 -11.09
CA SER A 62 -18.32 -8.75 -11.50
C SER A 62 -17.91 -7.35 -11.91
N GLY A 63 -17.59 -7.17 -13.19
CA GLY A 63 -17.01 -5.92 -13.69
C GLY A 63 -15.67 -5.61 -13.02
N VAL A 64 -15.68 -4.67 -12.07
CA VAL A 64 -14.47 -4.14 -11.40
C VAL A 64 -14.21 -4.75 -10.00
N ILE A 65 -14.95 -5.78 -9.58
CA ILE A 65 -14.80 -6.38 -8.25
C ILE A 65 -14.80 -7.92 -8.32
N ALA A 66 -13.82 -8.55 -7.68
CA ALA A 66 -13.76 -9.99 -7.49
C ALA A 66 -14.41 -10.38 -6.15
N ASP A 67 -15.23 -11.44 -6.13
CA ASP A 67 -15.60 -12.23 -4.94
C ASP A 67 -14.78 -13.52 -4.98
N VAL A 68 -13.90 -13.71 -3.99
CA VAL A 68 -12.95 -14.83 -3.91
C VAL A 68 -13.28 -15.71 -2.72
N ARG A 69 -13.47 -17.00 -2.97
CA ARG A 69 -13.65 -18.02 -1.94
C ARG A 69 -12.51 -19.02 -2.01
N VAL A 70 -11.67 -19.01 -0.97
CA VAL A 70 -10.52 -19.91 -0.84
C VAL A 70 -10.86 -21.04 0.11
N THR A 71 -10.61 -22.27 -0.33
CA THR A 71 -10.54 -23.45 0.55
C THR A 71 -9.09 -23.93 0.62
N GLN A 72 -8.51 -23.92 1.81
CA GLN A 72 -7.22 -24.57 2.09
C GLN A 72 -7.43 -25.77 3.00
N VAL A 73 -6.70 -26.85 2.76
CA VAL A 73 -6.72 -28.06 3.60
C VAL A 73 -5.30 -28.34 4.07
N TYR A 74 -5.12 -28.42 5.38
CA TYR A 74 -3.87 -28.80 6.04
C TYR A 74 -4.09 -30.08 6.86
N ARG A 75 -3.01 -30.76 7.22
CA ARG A 75 -3.07 -31.93 8.10
C ARG A 75 -1.93 -31.88 9.11
N ASN A 76 -2.22 -32.11 10.40
CA ASN A 76 -1.16 -32.34 11.38
C ASN A 76 -0.58 -33.74 11.14
N GLU A 77 0.65 -33.79 10.63
CA GLU A 77 1.41 -35.02 10.39
C GLU A 77 2.51 -35.23 11.45
N GLY A 78 2.57 -34.36 12.46
CA GLY A 78 3.38 -34.56 13.66
C GLY A 78 2.75 -35.54 14.65
N HIS A 79 3.47 -35.80 15.74
CA HIS A 79 3.08 -36.79 16.76
C HIS A 79 2.52 -36.20 18.07
N ARG A 80 2.39 -34.87 18.16
CA ARG A 80 1.80 -34.17 19.31
C ARG A 80 0.74 -33.13 18.89
N PRO A 81 -0.13 -32.70 19.82
CA PRO A 81 -1.02 -31.57 19.56
C PRO A 81 -0.21 -30.30 19.30
N ILE A 82 -0.67 -29.47 18.36
CA ILE A 82 -0.04 -28.19 18.03
C ILE A 82 -1.04 -27.04 18.17
N GLU A 83 -0.52 -25.85 18.46
CA GLU A 83 -1.24 -24.59 18.28
C GLU A 83 -0.74 -23.89 17.00
N ALA A 84 -1.56 -23.06 16.38
CA ALA A 84 -1.19 -22.30 15.19
C ALA A 84 -1.96 -20.98 15.07
N ILE A 85 -1.43 -20.04 14.29
CA ILE A 85 -2.09 -18.80 13.87
C ILE A 85 -2.27 -18.87 12.36
N TYR A 86 -3.50 -18.85 11.87
CA TYR A 86 -3.78 -18.60 10.46
C TYR A 86 -3.63 -17.11 10.17
N ILE A 87 -2.90 -16.73 9.14
CA ILE A 87 -2.59 -15.35 8.77
C ILE A 87 -2.93 -15.13 7.29
N PHE A 88 -3.72 -14.09 6.99
CA PHE A 88 -4.02 -13.63 5.63
C PHE A 88 -3.69 -12.13 5.50
N PRO A 89 -2.56 -11.77 4.88
CA PRO A 89 -2.24 -10.40 4.52
C PRO A 89 -2.96 -10.01 3.22
N ALA A 90 -3.93 -9.11 3.33
CA ALA A 90 -4.74 -8.56 2.25
C ALA A 90 -4.18 -7.21 1.76
N SER A 91 -4.54 -6.78 0.54
CA SER A 91 -4.34 -5.39 0.08
C SER A 91 -5.35 -4.44 0.74
N THR A 92 -5.15 -3.12 0.62
CA THR A 92 -6.20 -2.12 0.96
C THR A 92 -7.44 -2.27 0.08
N LYS A 93 -7.27 -2.84 -1.12
CA LYS A 93 -8.32 -3.12 -2.10
C LYS A 93 -9.12 -4.37 -1.74
N ALA A 94 -8.62 -5.22 -0.86
CA ALA A 94 -9.29 -6.41 -0.38
C ALA A 94 -10.10 -6.19 0.92
N ALA A 95 -11.18 -6.94 1.10
CA ALA A 95 -11.97 -6.95 2.33
C ALA A 95 -12.54 -8.35 2.60
N VAL A 96 -12.12 -8.95 3.71
CA VAL A 96 -12.68 -10.22 4.22
C VAL A 96 -14.11 -9.99 4.71
N TYR A 97 -15.02 -10.88 4.31
CA TYR A 97 -16.41 -10.85 4.74
C TYR A 97 -16.90 -12.16 5.38
N GLY A 98 -16.09 -13.22 5.35
CA GLY A 98 -16.41 -14.48 5.99
C GLY A 98 -15.18 -15.35 6.17
N MET A 99 -15.10 -16.04 7.30
CA MET A 99 -14.11 -17.09 7.52
C MET A 99 -14.73 -18.20 8.37
N LYS A 100 -14.51 -19.44 7.96
CA LYS A 100 -14.84 -20.65 8.70
C LYS A 100 -13.63 -21.57 8.71
N MET A 101 -13.40 -22.23 9.84
CA MET A 101 -12.37 -23.26 9.98
C MET A 101 -12.99 -24.50 10.60
N THR A 102 -12.66 -25.66 10.05
CA THR A 102 -13.09 -26.98 10.55
C THR A 102 -11.86 -27.79 10.92
N ILE A 103 -11.80 -28.31 12.15
CA ILE A 103 -10.66 -29.04 12.72
C ILE A 103 -11.20 -30.36 13.29
N GLY A 104 -11.06 -31.45 12.54
CA GLY A 104 -11.80 -32.68 12.84
C GLY A 104 -13.31 -32.41 12.84
N GLU A 105 -13.95 -32.55 14.00
CA GLU A 105 -15.38 -32.25 14.20
C GLU A 105 -15.67 -30.80 14.65
N ARG A 106 -14.66 -30.06 15.14
CA ARG A 106 -14.81 -28.68 15.62
C ARG A 106 -15.01 -27.71 14.47
N VAL A 107 -15.95 -26.77 14.61
CA VAL A 107 -16.17 -25.69 13.64
C VAL A 107 -16.08 -24.33 14.33
N ILE A 108 -15.10 -23.53 13.89
CA ILE A 108 -14.86 -22.15 14.34
C ILE A 108 -15.31 -21.22 13.21
N ASN A 109 -16.24 -20.30 13.50
CA ASN A 109 -16.72 -19.30 12.54
C ASN A 109 -16.32 -17.91 13.02
N ALA A 110 -15.77 -17.08 12.13
CA ALA A 110 -15.58 -15.66 12.39
C ALA A 110 -16.90 -14.91 12.13
N VAL A 111 -17.41 -14.22 13.15
CA VAL A 111 -18.67 -13.48 13.11
C VAL A 111 -18.38 -11.99 13.30
N VAL A 112 -18.99 -11.13 12.48
CA VAL A 112 -18.92 -9.68 12.72
C VAL A 112 -19.88 -9.30 13.83
N ARG A 113 -19.36 -8.58 14.82
CA ARG A 113 -20.11 -7.97 15.92
C ARG A 113 -19.81 -6.47 15.98
N LYS A 114 -20.57 -5.71 16.78
CA LYS A 114 -20.11 -4.37 17.17
C LYS A 114 -18.78 -4.51 17.90
N ARG A 115 -17.90 -3.52 17.78
CA ARG A 115 -16.55 -3.57 18.34
C ARG A 115 -16.51 -3.97 19.81
N GLU A 116 -17.33 -3.31 20.64
CA GLU A 116 -17.36 -3.59 22.08
C GLU A 116 -18.02 -4.94 22.42
N GLU A 117 -19.02 -5.38 21.66
CA GLU A 117 -19.60 -6.73 21.79
C GLU A 117 -18.55 -7.81 21.44
N ALA A 118 -17.78 -7.60 20.36
CA ALA A 118 -16.69 -8.48 19.94
C ALA A 118 -15.59 -8.60 21.00
N ARG A 119 -15.22 -7.46 21.62
CA ARG A 119 -14.25 -7.40 22.72
C ARG A 119 -14.75 -8.14 23.95
N GLN A 120 -16.01 -7.97 24.32
CA GLN A 120 -16.62 -8.69 25.45
C GLN A 120 -16.67 -10.19 25.20
N GLU A 121 -17.08 -10.62 23.99
CA GLU A 121 -17.11 -12.04 23.60
C GLU A 121 -15.68 -12.65 23.60
N TYR A 122 -14.68 -11.92 23.09
CA TYR A 122 -13.27 -12.31 23.14
C TYR A 122 -12.72 -12.42 24.57
N GLU A 123 -12.95 -11.42 25.42
CA GLU A 123 -12.46 -11.41 26.80
C GLU A 123 -13.13 -12.48 27.68
N GLN A 124 -14.44 -12.70 27.49
CA GLN A 124 -15.14 -13.76 28.20
C GLN A 124 -14.65 -15.14 27.76
N ALA A 125 -14.41 -15.35 26.46
CA ALA A 125 -13.80 -16.58 25.97
C ALA A 125 -12.39 -16.80 26.55
N ARG A 126 -11.56 -15.75 26.59
CA ARG A 126 -10.22 -15.77 27.20
C ARG A 126 -10.26 -16.14 28.68
N GLN A 127 -11.19 -15.57 29.45
CA GLN A 127 -11.41 -15.90 30.87
C GLN A 127 -11.88 -17.34 31.09
N ASN A 128 -12.69 -17.88 30.17
CA ASN A 128 -13.16 -19.27 30.19
C ASN A 128 -12.10 -20.29 29.73
N GLY A 129 -10.89 -19.86 29.35
CA GLY A 129 -9.86 -20.75 28.79
C GLY A 129 -10.16 -21.24 27.36
N GLN A 130 -11.05 -20.56 26.64
CA GLN A 130 -11.36 -20.84 25.24
C GLN A 130 -10.33 -20.20 24.31
N SER A 131 -10.07 -20.83 23.16
CA SER A 131 -9.31 -20.18 22.09
C SER A 131 -10.19 -19.14 21.40
N ALA A 132 -9.75 -17.88 21.41
CA ALA A 132 -10.47 -16.78 20.78
C ALA A 132 -9.55 -15.94 19.91
N SER A 133 -10.14 -15.33 18.88
CA SER A 133 -9.50 -14.38 17.99
C SER A 133 -10.38 -13.16 17.79
N LEU A 134 -9.78 -11.98 17.88
CA LEU A 134 -10.40 -10.69 17.67
C LEU A 134 -9.62 -9.95 16.60
N LEU A 135 -10.32 -9.45 15.58
CA LEU A 135 -9.71 -8.65 14.52
C LEU A 135 -10.39 -7.27 14.45
N GLU A 136 -9.58 -6.24 14.65
CA GLU A 136 -9.98 -4.84 14.62
C GLU A 136 -9.15 -4.04 13.60
N GLN A 137 -9.67 -2.91 13.15
CA GLN A 137 -9.08 -2.05 12.11
C GLN A 137 -7.68 -1.47 12.46
N GLN A 138 -7.14 -1.65 13.67
CA GLN A 138 -5.84 -1.09 14.08
C GLN A 138 -4.62 -1.75 13.41
N ARG A 139 -4.78 -2.94 12.81
CA ARG A 139 -3.77 -3.49 11.87
C ARG A 139 -4.31 -3.35 10.44
N PRO A 140 -3.70 -2.51 9.58
CA PRO A 140 -4.13 -2.41 8.20
C PRO A 140 -3.95 -3.77 7.51
N ASN A 141 -5.07 -4.32 7.05
CA ASN A 141 -5.17 -5.40 6.08
C ASN A 141 -4.52 -6.76 6.46
N VAL A 142 -4.40 -7.15 7.74
CA VAL A 142 -3.95 -8.51 8.09
C VAL A 142 -4.99 -9.22 8.96
N PHE A 143 -5.67 -10.21 8.38
CA PHE A 143 -6.58 -11.09 9.12
C PHE A 143 -5.77 -12.17 9.85
N GLN A 144 -6.09 -12.44 11.12
CA GLN A 144 -5.42 -13.46 11.94
C GLN A 144 -6.41 -14.28 12.76
N MET A 145 -6.20 -15.60 12.86
CA MET A 145 -6.98 -16.47 13.76
C MET A 145 -6.06 -17.47 14.50
N ASN A 146 -6.04 -17.36 15.83
CA ASN A 146 -5.42 -18.34 16.72
C ASN A 146 -6.26 -19.62 16.79
N VAL A 147 -5.57 -20.76 16.80
CA VAL A 147 -6.14 -22.10 16.87
C VAL A 147 -5.29 -22.92 17.84
N ALA A 148 -5.90 -23.56 18.83
CA ALA A 148 -5.18 -24.47 19.73
C ALA A 148 -5.62 -25.93 19.55
N ASN A 149 -4.83 -26.86 20.08
CA ASN A 149 -5.17 -28.28 20.16
C ASN A 149 -5.54 -28.90 18.80
N ILE A 150 -4.74 -28.69 17.77
CA ILE A 150 -4.83 -29.46 16.51
C ILE A 150 -4.12 -30.80 16.78
N MET A 151 -4.87 -31.88 16.93
CA MET A 151 -4.36 -33.18 17.35
C MET A 151 -3.56 -33.88 16.25
N PRO A 152 -2.68 -34.84 16.57
CA PRO A 152 -2.01 -35.68 15.57
C PRO A 152 -3.00 -36.34 14.62
N GLY A 153 -2.81 -36.15 13.31
CA GLY A 153 -3.70 -36.67 12.27
C GLY A 153 -4.89 -35.77 11.91
N ASP A 154 -5.20 -34.73 12.69
CA ASP A 154 -6.32 -33.81 12.42
C ASP A 154 -6.19 -33.16 11.04
N ILE A 155 -7.33 -33.03 10.36
CA ILE A 155 -7.46 -32.26 9.13
C ILE A 155 -8.03 -30.89 9.49
N VAL A 156 -7.36 -29.83 9.03
CA VAL A 156 -7.78 -28.44 9.19
C VAL A 156 -8.22 -27.91 7.83
N LYS A 157 -9.53 -27.73 7.64
CA LYS A 157 -10.11 -27.07 6.47
C LYS A 157 -10.37 -25.60 6.80
N VAL A 158 -9.78 -24.69 6.05
CA VAL A 158 -10.01 -23.25 6.13
C VAL A 158 -10.82 -22.80 4.92
N GLU A 159 -11.92 -22.10 5.15
CA GLU A 159 -12.82 -21.54 4.15
C GLU A 159 -12.85 -20.01 4.36
N LEU A 160 -12.13 -19.27 3.51
CA LEU A 160 -11.99 -17.81 3.57
C LEU A 160 -12.74 -17.17 2.41
N SER A 161 -13.50 -16.10 2.68
CA SER A 161 -14.26 -15.36 1.68
C SER A 161 -13.95 -13.86 1.77
N TYR A 162 -13.48 -13.29 0.67
CA TYR A 162 -13.09 -11.87 0.58
C TYR A 162 -13.46 -11.27 -0.77
N THR A 163 -13.55 -9.94 -0.85
CA THR A 163 -13.69 -9.21 -2.12
C THR A 163 -12.47 -8.37 -2.41
N GLU A 164 -12.12 -8.15 -3.68
CA GLU A 164 -11.00 -7.30 -4.08
C GLU A 164 -11.35 -6.42 -5.30
N LEU A 165 -10.99 -5.13 -5.26
CA LEU A 165 -11.25 -4.17 -6.34
C LEU A 165 -10.17 -4.25 -7.42
N LEU A 166 -10.60 -4.39 -8.67
CA LEU A 166 -9.75 -4.51 -9.85
C LEU A 166 -9.69 -3.16 -10.59
N VAL A 167 -8.61 -2.42 -10.35
CA VAL A 167 -8.32 -1.16 -11.07
C VAL A 167 -7.48 -1.51 -12.30
N PRO A 168 -7.92 -1.17 -13.53
CA PRO A 168 -7.16 -1.50 -14.73
C PRO A 168 -5.92 -0.61 -14.86
N THR A 169 -4.78 -1.23 -15.16
CA THR A 169 -3.55 -0.52 -15.54
C THR A 169 -3.39 -0.66 -17.05
N ASP A 170 -3.12 0.44 -17.76
CA ASP A 170 -2.92 0.45 -19.21
C ASP A 170 -4.08 -0.22 -19.99
N ARG A 171 -5.31 -0.03 -19.49
CA ARG A 171 -6.58 -0.61 -20.00
C ARG A 171 -6.68 -2.14 -19.89
N ILE A 172 -5.79 -2.78 -19.13
CA ILE A 172 -5.80 -4.20 -18.81
C ILE A 172 -6.25 -4.37 -17.36
N TYR A 173 -7.28 -5.16 -17.14
CA TYR A 173 -7.67 -5.60 -15.81
C TYR A 173 -6.82 -6.82 -15.44
N GLU A 174 -6.22 -6.80 -14.26
CA GLU A 174 -5.41 -7.88 -13.73
C GLU A 174 -6.03 -8.38 -12.42
N PHE A 175 -6.20 -9.70 -12.30
CA PHE A 175 -6.52 -10.39 -11.06
C PHE A 175 -5.34 -11.26 -10.69
N VAL A 176 -4.79 -11.04 -9.49
CA VAL A 176 -3.68 -11.83 -8.94
C VAL A 176 -4.19 -12.59 -7.73
N TYR A 177 -4.15 -13.92 -7.79
CA TYR A 177 -4.33 -14.77 -6.64
C TYR A 177 -2.96 -15.30 -6.16
N PRO A 178 -2.46 -14.86 -5.00
CA PRO A 178 -1.16 -15.28 -4.50
C PRO A 178 -1.23 -16.69 -3.95
N THR A 179 -0.38 -17.59 -4.44
CA THR A 179 -0.42 -19.02 -4.02
C THR A 179 0.68 -19.36 -3.01
N VAL A 180 1.82 -18.68 -3.10
CA VAL A 180 3.03 -18.97 -2.32
C VAL A 180 3.40 -17.79 -1.43
N VAL A 181 3.91 -18.09 -0.23
CA VAL A 181 4.60 -17.13 0.61
C VAL A 181 6.10 -17.33 0.37
N GLY A 182 6.76 -16.38 -0.28
CA GLY A 182 8.20 -16.47 -0.55
C GLY A 182 9.09 -16.13 0.66
N PRO A 183 10.38 -16.54 0.63
CA PRO A 183 11.35 -16.21 1.68
C PRO A 183 11.51 -14.70 1.84
N ARG A 184 11.35 -14.22 3.08
CA ARG A 184 11.54 -12.81 3.44
C ARG A 184 12.88 -12.61 4.12
N TYR A 185 13.78 -11.93 3.42
CA TYR A 185 15.03 -11.48 4.00
C TYR A 185 14.77 -10.28 4.93
N SER A 186 15.09 -10.41 6.21
CA SER A 186 15.04 -9.29 7.17
C SER A 186 16.46 -8.84 7.51
N ASN A 187 16.70 -7.53 7.50
CA ASN A 187 17.98 -6.94 7.94
C ASN A 187 18.13 -6.88 9.48
N GLN A 188 17.22 -7.45 10.27
CA GLN A 188 17.31 -7.44 11.73
C GLN A 188 18.36 -8.45 12.22
N THR A 189 19.46 -7.94 12.78
CA THR A 189 20.46 -8.74 13.52
C THR A 189 19.86 -9.25 14.83
N GLU A 190 20.36 -10.37 15.35
CA GLU A 190 19.84 -11.15 16.49
C GLU A 190 19.73 -10.39 17.83
N GLY A 191 18.78 -9.46 17.94
CA GLY A 191 18.29 -8.88 19.19
C GLY A 191 17.01 -9.57 19.67
N PRO A 192 16.46 -9.16 20.84
CA PRO A 192 15.15 -9.65 21.30
C PRO A 192 14.03 -9.05 20.43
N VAL A 193 13.76 -9.70 19.30
CA VAL A 193 12.67 -9.36 18.38
C VAL A 193 11.31 -9.53 19.10
N PRO A 194 10.39 -8.55 19.01
CA PRO A 194 9.01 -8.70 19.50
C PRO A 194 8.36 -9.97 18.93
N GLU A 195 7.50 -10.65 19.69
CA GLU A 195 6.90 -11.91 19.21
C GLU A 195 6.11 -11.78 17.89
N SER A 196 5.60 -10.58 17.59
CA SER A 196 4.95 -10.24 16.32
C SER A 196 5.90 -10.10 15.12
N GLU A 197 7.22 -10.06 15.32
CA GLU A 197 8.22 -9.74 14.29
C GLU A 197 9.26 -10.85 14.03
N LYS A 198 9.17 -12.00 14.72
CA LYS A 198 10.06 -13.18 14.53
C LYS A 198 9.84 -13.93 13.19
N TRP A 199 9.71 -13.22 12.07
CA TRP A 199 9.16 -13.69 10.79
C TRP A 199 10.16 -14.40 9.84
N VAL A 200 11.33 -14.81 10.31
CA VAL A 200 12.52 -14.88 9.43
C VAL A 200 12.92 -16.28 8.95
N GLN A 201 12.36 -17.37 9.50
CA GLN A 201 12.87 -18.73 9.20
C GLN A 201 11.80 -19.83 9.09
N ASN A 202 10.77 -19.66 8.28
CA ASN A 202 10.09 -20.86 7.77
C ASN A 202 11.06 -21.61 6.84
N PRO A 203 11.24 -22.94 6.96
CA PRO A 203 12.02 -23.69 5.97
C PRO A 203 11.35 -23.63 4.59
N TYR A 204 12.12 -23.92 3.54
CA TYR A 204 11.59 -23.97 2.17
C TYR A 204 11.88 -25.34 1.53
N LEU A 205 11.03 -25.75 0.60
CA LEU A 205 11.36 -26.84 -0.34
C LEU A 205 12.60 -26.44 -1.17
N HIS A 206 13.39 -27.41 -1.62
CA HIS A 206 14.59 -27.12 -2.42
C HIS A 206 14.25 -26.69 -3.85
N GLU A 207 15.16 -25.91 -4.45
CA GLU A 207 15.07 -25.50 -5.86
C GLU A 207 14.80 -26.69 -6.79
N GLY A 208 13.69 -26.61 -7.54
CA GLY A 208 13.26 -27.64 -8.48
C GLY A 208 12.31 -28.69 -7.91
N GLU A 209 12.08 -28.73 -6.59
CA GLU A 209 11.07 -29.63 -6.00
C GLU A 209 9.64 -29.17 -6.33
N THR A 210 8.81 -30.09 -6.82
CA THR A 210 7.38 -29.83 -7.04
C THR A 210 6.64 -29.68 -5.71
N PRO A 211 5.73 -28.71 -5.54
CA PRO A 211 4.90 -28.60 -4.35
C PRO A 211 4.20 -29.91 -3.99
N ASN A 212 4.28 -30.32 -2.73
CA ASN A 212 3.64 -31.53 -2.20
C ASN A 212 2.13 -31.38 -1.92
N TYR A 213 1.50 -30.35 -2.48
CA TYR A 213 0.09 -30.01 -2.31
C TYR A 213 -0.54 -29.66 -3.66
N THR A 214 -1.85 -29.86 -3.78
CA THR A 214 -2.57 -29.57 -5.03
C THR A 214 -3.10 -28.13 -5.07
N PHE A 215 -2.99 -27.50 -6.23
CA PHE A 215 -3.59 -26.20 -6.51
C PHE A 215 -4.69 -26.33 -7.57
N ASN A 216 -5.79 -25.63 -7.34
CA ASN A 216 -6.87 -25.47 -8.30
C ASN A 216 -7.43 -24.05 -8.21
N ILE A 217 -7.78 -23.48 -9.35
CA ILE A 217 -8.49 -22.19 -9.40
C ILE A 217 -9.50 -22.17 -10.54
N HIS A 218 -10.67 -21.63 -10.22
CA HIS A 218 -11.79 -21.43 -11.13
C HIS A 218 -12.18 -19.96 -11.10
N VAL A 219 -12.14 -19.29 -12.27
CA VAL A 219 -12.50 -17.87 -12.38
C VAL A 219 -13.65 -17.71 -13.35
N ARG A 220 -14.75 -17.11 -12.89
CA ARG A 220 -15.83 -16.61 -13.74
C ARG A 220 -15.71 -15.10 -13.86
N ILE A 221 -15.57 -14.60 -15.08
CA ILE A 221 -15.64 -13.18 -15.42
C ILE A 221 -17.04 -12.90 -15.95
N ALA A 222 -17.78 -12.01 -15.29
CA ALA A 222 -18.97 -11.35 -15.80
C ALA A 222 -18.65 -9.87 -15.97
N ALA A 223 -18.21 -9.48 -17.17
CA ALA A 223 -17.68 -8.14 -17.42
C ALA A 223 -18.76 -7.06 -17.63
N GLY A 224 -20.00 -7.45 -17.92
CA GLY A 224 -21.08 -6.54 -18.34
C GLY A 224 -20.91 -5.95 -19.75
N LEU A 225 -19.70 -6.04 -20.30
CA LEU A 225 -19.24 -5.55 -21.59
C LEU A 225 -18.61 -6.70 -22.41
N PRO A 226 -18.49 -6.57 -23.74
CA PRO A 226 -17.72 -7.51 -24.55
C PRO A 226 -16.27 -7.68 -24.07
N ILE A 227 -15.90 -8.91 -23.75
CA ILE A 227 -14.54 -9.31 -23.40
C ILE A 227 -13.76 -9.48 -24.71
N GLN A 228 -12.68 -8.72 -24.86
CA GLN A 228 -11.86 -8.70 -26.08
C GLN A 228 -10.75 -9.75 -26.03
N GLU A 229 -10.18 -9.96 -24.84
CA GLU A 229 -9.08 -10.89 -24.59
C GLU A 229 -9.12 -11.34 -23.12
N VAL A 230 -8.77 -12.61 -22.88
CA VAL A 230 -8.46 -13.19 -21.58
C VAL A 230 -7.18 -14.00 -21.74
N SER A 231 -6.21 -13.83 -20.86
CA SER A 231 -4.94 -14.56 -20.85
C SER A 231 -4.43 -14.80 -19.43
N SER A 232 -3.55 -15.78 -19.26
CA SER A 232 -2.77 -15.99 -18.04
C SER A 232 -1.31 -16.18 -18.44
N ASP A 233 -0.44 -15.30 -17.94
CA ASP A 233 0.99 -15.35 -18.21
C ASP A 233 1.72 -16.31 -17.25
N SER A 234 1.05 -16.71 -16.16
CA SER A 234 1.66 -17.47 -15.05
C SER A 234 1.41 -18.98 -15.12
N HIS A 235 0.24 -19.39 -15.59
CA HIS A 235 -0.23 -20.79 -15.64
C HIS A 235 -0.95 -21.09 -16.95
N LYS A 236 -0.87 -22.33 -17.43
CA LYS A 236 -1.77 -22.84 -18.48
C LYS A 236 -3.21 -22.90 -17.99
N VAL A 237 -4.12 -22.37 -18.80
CA VAL A 237 -5.55 -22.28 -18.48
C VAL A 237 -6.41 -22.66 -19.67
N ASN A 238 -7.57 -23.25 -19.39
CA ASN A 238 -8.62 -23.50 -20.35
C ASN A 238 -9.69 -22.41 -20.21
N ILE A 239 -9.89 -21.62 -21.27
CA ILE A 239 -10.81 -20.47 -21.30
C ILE A 239 -12.03 -20.81 -22.16
N ASN A 240 -13.21 -20.67 -21.59
CA ASN A 240 -14.50 -20.89 -22.26
C ASN A 240 -15.31 -19.58 -22.24
N TYR A 241 -15.70 -19.07 -23.42
CA TYR A 241 -16.51 -17.86 -23.55
C TYR A 241 -18.00 -18.21 -23.58
N GLU A 242 -18.76 -17.69 -22.62
CA GLU A 242 -20.22 -17.90 -22.49
C GLU A 242 -20.97 -16.71 -23.11
N GLY A 243 -20.83 -16.57 -24.43
CA GLY A 243 -21.24 -15.37 -25.15
C GLY A 243 -20.16 -14.28 -25.10
N ARG A 244 -20.55 -13.01 -25.32
CA ARG A 244 -19.57 -11.91 -25.51
C ARG A 244 -19.05 -11.32 -24.19
N SER A 245 -19.84 -11.32 -23.12
CA SER A 245 -19.54 -10.57 -21.88
C SER A 245 -19.24 -11.44 -20.66
N ILE A 246 -19.16 -12.77 -20.87
CA ILE A 246 -18.88 -13.74 -19.82
C ILE A 246 -17.79 -14.70 -20.30
N ALA A 247 -16.78 -14.93 -19.47
CA ALA A 247 -15.76 -15.95 -19.70
C ALA A 247 -15.57 -16.77 -18.43
N THR A 248 -15.29 -18.05 -18.61
CA THR A 248 -15.04 -19.00 -17.54
C THR A 248 -13.67 -19.63 -17.76
N VAL A 249 -12.78 -19.43 -16.81
CA VAL A 249 -11.38 -19.88 -16.83
C VAL A 249 -11.20 -20.99 -15.81
N LYS A 250 -10.52 -22.06 -16.22
CA LYS A 250 -10.14 -23.18 -15.37
C LYS A 250 -8.65 -23.43 -15.51
N LEU A 251 -7.98 -23.72 -14.40
CA LEU A 251 -6.61 -24.20 -14.40
C LEU A 251 -6.48 -25.46 -15.28
N ASP A 252 -5.41 -25.60 -16.05
CA ASP A 252 -5.17 -26.83 -16.80
C ASP A 252 -4.77 -28.00 -15.87
N SER A 253 -5.13 -29.23 -16.24
CA SER A 253 -4.81 -30.43 -15.44
C SER A 253 -3.29 -30.63 -15.22
N SER A 254 -2.45 -30.15 -16.14
CA SER A 254 -0.99 -30.18 -15.99
C SER A 254 -0.45 -29.21 -14.93
N GLU A 255 -1.22 -28.20 -14.54
CA GLU A 255 -0.88 -27.18 -13.54
C GLU A 255 -1.36 -27.55 -12.12
N LYS A 256 -1.78 -28.80 -11.89
CA LYS A 256 -2.29 -29.30 -10.59
C LYS A 256 -1.34 -29.07 -9.41
N TYR A 257 -0.04 -28.92 -9.65
CA TYR A 257 0.99 -28.61 -8.64
C TYR A 257 1.63 -27.22 -8.85
N GLY A 258 0.98 -26.35 -9.63
CA GLY A 258 1.48 -25.04 -10.06
C GLY A 258 1.55 -23.95 -8.96
N GLY A 259 1.08 -24.24 -7.74
CA GLY A 259 1.02 -23.29 -6.62
C GLY A 259 2.37 -22.73 -6.11
N ASN A 260 3.48 -22.97 -6.81
CA ASN A 260 4.77 -22.31 -6.55
C ASN A 260 4.92 -20.93 -7.22
N ARG A 261 3.84 -20.33 -7.73
CA ARG A 261 3.83 -18.98 -8.30
C ARG A 261 2.44 -18.35 -8.19
N ASP A 262 2.37 -17.04 -8.09
CA ASP A 262 1.09 -16.34 -8.09
C ASP A 262 0.31 -16.60 -9.39
N TYR A 263 -0.99 -16.85 -9.26
CA TYR A 263 -1.89 -16.99 -10.40
C TYR A 263 -2.30 -15.60 -10.88
N VAL A 264 -1.85 -15.24 -12.08
CA VAL A 264 -2.12 -13.95 -12.73
C VAL A 264 -3.05 -14.18 -13.92
N LEU A 265 -4.24 -13.59 -13.86
CA LEU A 265 -5.22 -13.56 -14.94
C LEU A 265 -5.43 -12.13 -15.43
N LYS A 266 -5.26 -11.93 -16.74
CA LYS A 266 -5.44 -10.63 -17.40
C LYS A 266 -6.63 -10.69 -18.35
N TYR A 267 -7.39 -9.60 -18.42
CA TYR A 267 -8.45 -9.45 -19.41
C TYR A 267 -8.62 -8.00 -19.87
N ARG A 268 -9.11 -7.83 -21.11
CA ARG A 268 -9.33 -6.52 -21.74
C ARG A 268 -10.79 -6.36 -22.15
N LEU A 269 -11.39 -5.23 -21.77
CA LEU A 269 -12.76 -4.85 -22.16
C LEU A 269 -12.78 -3.75 -23.22
N ALA A 270 -11.73 -2.92 -23.31
CA ALA A 270 -11.63 -1.83 -24.27
C ALA A 270 -11.64 -2.34 -25.73
N GLY A 271 -12.76 -2.13 -26.43
CA GLY A 271 -12.96 -2.46 -27.84
C GLY A 271 -12.61 -1.31 -28.79
N GLU A 272 -13.20 -1.30 -30.00
CA GLU A 272 -12.97 -0.24 -30.99
C GLU A 272 -13.68 1.08 -30.68
N GLN A 273 -14.74 1.05 -29.86
CA GLN A 273 -15.61 2.18 -29.54
C GLN A 273 -15.86 2.27 -28.03
N THR A 274 -16.36 3.42 -27.57
CA THR A 274 -16.87 3.57 -26.19
C THR A 274 -18.11 2.69 -26.02
N GLU A 275 -18.03 1.70 -25.14
CA GLU A 275 -19.13 0.76 -24.86
C GLU A 275 -19.54 0.85 -23.39
N SER A 276 -20.85 0.71 -23.15
CA SER A 276 -21.46 0.68 -21.81
C SER A 276 -22.15 -0.66 -21.53
N GLY A 277 -22.10 -1.10 -20.28
CA GLY A 277 -22.61 -2.42 -19.85
C GLY A 277 -23.27 -2.37 -18.48
N LEU A 278 -24.24 -3.24 -18.24
CA LEU A 278 -24.99 -3.32 -16.99
C LEU A 278 -24.89 -4.73 -16.38
N LEU A 279 -24.55 -4.79 -15.11
CA LEU A 279 -24.62 -5.98 -14.27
C LEU A 279 -25.66 -5.79 -13.18
N LEU A 280 -26.42 -6.85 -12.89
CA LEU A 280 -27.48 -6.86 -11.88
C LEU A 280 -27.29 -8.03 -10.91
N TYR A 281 -27.51 -7.76 -9.63
CA TYR A 281 -27.62 -8.74 -8.55
C TYR A 281 -28.96 -8.51 -7.84
N LYS A 282 -29.73 -9.59 -7.61
CA LYS A 282 -31.02 -9.56 -6.90
C LYS A 282 -30.81 -10.30 -5.57
N GLY A 283 -30.70 -9.57 -4.47
CA GLY A 283 -30.50 -10.16 -3.14
C GLY A 283 -31.83 -10.45 -2.44
N GLU A 284 -31.76 -11.03 -1.24
CA GLU A 284 -32.96 -11.34 -0.43
C GLU A 284 -33.73 -10.09 0.03
N LYS A 285 -33.00 -9.02 0.37
CA LYS A 285 -33.55 -7.76 0.91
C LYS A 285 -33.32 -6.57 -0.02
N GLU A 286 -32.20 -6.55 -0.73
CA GLU A 286 -31.73 -5.43 -1.52
C GLU A 286 -31.15 -5.94 -2.84
N ASN A 287 -31.41 -5.22 -3.93
CA ASN A 287 -30.86 -5.52 -5.24
C ASN A 287 -29.82 -4.45 -5.60
N PHE A 288 -28.76 -4.86 -6.28
CA PHE A 288 -27.61 -4.01 -6.61
C PHE A 288 -27.38 -4.00 -8.12
N PHE A 289 -26.83 -2.90 -8.62
CA PHE A 289 -26.42 -2.78 -10.02
C PHE A 289 -25.03 -2.16 -10.14
N LEU A 290 -24.36 -2.49 -11.24
CA LEU A 290 -23.15 -1.82 -11.71
C LEU A 290 -23.32 -1.51 -13.20
N LEU A 291 -23.32 -0.22 -13.52
CA LEU A 291 -23.26 0.33 -14.87
C LEU A 291 -21.81 0.75 -15.13
N MET A 292 -21.22 0.26 -16.22
CA MET A 292 -19.85 0.59 -16.63
C MET A 292 -19.86 1.36 -17.95
N ILE A 293 -18.93 2.29 -18.12
CA ILE A 293 -18.60 2.97 -19.38
C ILE A 293 -17.11 2.76 -19.62
N GLN A 294 -16.78 2.00 -20.67
CA GLN A 294 -15.42 1.62 -21.00
C GLN A 294 -14.94 2.43 -22.21
N PRO A 295 -13.82 3.19 -22.11
CA PRO A 295 -13.22 3.87 -23.26
C PRO A 295 -12.68 2.87 -24.31
N PRO A 296 -12.58 3.30 -25.58
CA PRO A 296 -12.02 2.48 -26.66
C PRO A 296 -10.52 2.25 -26.49
N ALA A 297 -10.03 1.15 -27.04
CA ALA A 297 -8.61 0.80 -27.04
C ALA A 297 -7.73 1.76 -27.84
N ARG A 298 -8.31 2.56 -28.74
CA ARG A 298 -7.63 3.62 -29.51
C ARG A 298 -8.55 4.83 -29.62
N VAL A 299 -8.03 6.01 -29.26
CA VAL A 299 -8.75 7.29 -29.35
C VAL A 299 -8.12 8.13 -30.46
N LYS A 300 -8.94 8.69 -31.36
CA LYS A 300 -8.49 9.62 -32.39
C LYS A 300 -8.45 11.03 -31.82
N MET A 301 -7.55 11.88 -32.31
CA MET A 301 -7.47 13.29 -31.86
C MET A 301 -8.78 14.06 -32.03
N SER A 302 -9.62 13.69 -33.00
CA SER A 302 -10.96 14.27 -33.23
C SER A 302 -12.04 13.84 -32.24
N GLU A 303 -11.77 12.82 -31.42
CA GLU A 303 -12.65 12.28 -30.36
C GLU A 303 -12.27 12.87 -28.98
N ILE A 304 -11.15 13.58 -28.89
CA ILE A 304 -10.72 14.31 -27.70
C ILE A 304 -11.33 15.72 -27.76
N PRO A 305 -12.17 16.13 -26.79
CA PRO A 305 -12.69 17.50 -26.71
C PRO A 305 -11.57 18.51 -26.35
N GLY A 306 -11.93 19.80 -26.25
CA GLY A 306 -11.04 20.79 -25.63
C GLY A 306 -10.66 20.34 -24.21
N ARG A 307 -9.49 20.74 -23.71
CA ARG A 307 -9.04 20.39 -22.36
C ARG A 307 -8.77 21.66 -21.57
N GLU A 308 -9.39 21.80 -20.40
CA GLU A 308 -9.25 22.94 -19.51
C GLU A 308 -8.63 22.49 -18.20
N TYR A 309 -7.52 23.12 -17.78
CA TYR A 309 -6.81 22.77 -16.55
C TYR A 309 -6.78 23.92 -15.55
N ILE A 310 -7.29 23.69 -14.34
CA ILE A 310 -7.17 24.65 -13.23
C ILE A 310 -6.20 24.07 -12.22
N PHE A 311 -4.99 24.64 -12.16
CA PHE A 311 -3.96 24.25 -11.22
C PHE A 311 -4.09 25.08 -9.94
N ILE A 312 -4.46 24.44 -8.83
CA ILE A 312 -4.54 25.01 -7.49
C ILE A 312 -3.25 24.62 -6.75
N VAL A 313 -2.48 25.61 -6.30
CA VAL A 313 -1.13 25.40 -5.78
C VAL A 313 -1.00 26.02 -4.40
N ASP A 314 -0.64 25.20 -3.43
CA ASP A 314 -0.30 25.65 -2.08
C ASP A 314 1.10 26.29 -2.08
N VAL A 315 1.16 27.51 -1.55
CA VAL A 315 2.38 28.30 -1.39
C VAL A 315 2.51 28.85 0.04
N SER A 316 1.85 28.18 1.00
CA SER A 316 1.93 28.44 2.44
C SER A 316 3.32 28.21 3.03
N GLY A 317 3.49 28.49 4.32
CA GLY A 317 4.77 28.31 5.02
C GLY A 317 5.23 26.86 5.13
N SER A 318 4.32 25.88 5.24
CA SER A 318 4.67 24.46 5.37
C SER A 318 5.21 23.87 4.06
N MET A 319 4.76 24.41 2.92
CA MET A 319 5.27 24.05 1.60
C MET A 319 6.73 24.48 1.35
N HIS A 320 7.35 25.30 2.21
CA HIS A 320 8.68 25.85 1.99
C HIS A 320 9.77 24.78 1.76
N GLY A 321 10.65 25.02 0.79
CA GLY A 321 11.71 24.09 0.39
C GLY A 321 11.16 22.94 -0.46
N PHE A 322 11.39 21.70 -0.03
CA PHE A 322 11.11 20.49 -0.82
C PHE A 322 9.69 20.43 -1.44
N PRO A 323 8.59 20.63 -0.68
CA PRO A 323 7.25 20.48 -1.25
C PRO A 323 6.96 21.48 -2.37
N LEU A 324 7.31 22.76 -2.18
CA LEU A 324 7.14 23.80 -3.18
C LEU A 324 8.08 23.60 -4.37
N ASP A 325 9.35 23.24 -4.16
CA ASP A 325 10.30 22.98 -5.24
C ASP A 325 9.84 21.83 -6.16
N ILE A 326 9.23 20.79 -5.59
CA ILE A 326 8.61 19.71 -6.37
C ILE A 326 7.32 20.18 -7.03
N SER A 327 6.47 20.93 -6.34
CA SER A 327 5.24 21.49 -6.91
C SER A 327 5.53 22.38 -8.11
N LYS A 328 6.54 23.26 -8.03
CA LYS A 328 7.03 24.09 -9.14
C LYS A 328 7.48 23.24 -10.33
N LYS A 329 8.30 22.21 -10.09
CA LYS A 329 8.81 21.31 -11.15
C LYS A 329 7.68 20.52 -11.83
N LEU A 330 6.79 19.92 -11.02
CA LEU A 330 5.61 19.18 -11.46
C LEU A 330 4.72 20.06 -12.34
N LEU A 331 4.32 21.22 -11.85
CA LEU A 331 3.42 22.12 -12.57
C LEU A 331 4.08 22.73 -13.79
N ARG A 332 5.38 23.04 -13.74
CA ARG A 332 6.13 23.48 -14.90
C ARG A 332 6.15 22.41 -15.99
N ASP A 333 6.37 21.13 -15.66
CA ASP A 333 6.28 20.05 -16.66
C ASP A 333 4.85 19.92 -17.22
N LEU A 334 3.84 19.86 -16.36
CA LEU A 334 2.45 19.73 -16.79
C LEU A 334 1.99 20.89 -17.69
N ILE A 335 2.25 22.13 -17.30
CA ILE A 335 1.88 23.34 -18.06
C ILE A 335 2.68 23.45 -19.36
N SER A 336 3.97 23.08 -19.36
CA SER A 336 4.80 23.16 -20.58
C SER A 336 4.46 22.10 -21.62
N ASN A 337 3.78 21.01 -21.23
CA ASN A 337 3.31 19.94 -22.12
C ASN A 337 1.85 20.13 -22.59
N LEU A 338 1.22 21.27 -22.30
CA LEU A 338 -0.11 21.60 -22.81
C LEU A 338 -0.09 21.83 -24.33
N ARG A 339 -1.18 21.46 -25.01
CA ARG A 339 -1.39 21.73 -26.42
C ARG A 339 -1.85 23.18 -26.59
N PRO A 340 -1.48 23.91 -27.65
CA PRO A 340 -1.94 25.28 -27.89
C PRO A 340 -3.47 25.46 -27.97
N THR A 341 -4.22 24.37 -28.18
CA THR A 341 -5.69 24.30 -28.16
C THR A 341 -6.31 24.21 -26.77
N ASP A 342 -5.52 23.83 -25.76
CA ASP A 342 -5.97 23.71 -24.38
C ASP A 342 -6.17 25.10 -23.77
N ARG A 343 -7.00 25.13 -22.73
CA ARG A 343 -7.12 26.26 -21.82
C ARG A 343 -6.54 25.89 -20.47
N PHE A 344 -6.04 26.87 -19.74
CA PHE A 344 -5.59 26.65 -18.38
C PHE A 344 -5.63 27.92 -17.53
N ASN A 345 -5.62 27.72 -16.22
CA ASN A 345 -5.48 28.77 -15.24
C ASN A 345 -4.64 28.27 -14.06
N VAL A 346 -4.06 29.21 -13.31
CA VAL A 346 -3.28 28.91 -12.09
C VAL A 346 -3.85 29.74 -10.95
N LEU A 347 -4.20 29.08 -9.86
CA LEU A 347 -4.57 29.70 -8.60
C LEU A 347 -3.54 29.30 -7.54
N LEU A 348 -2.94 30.29 -6.90
CA LEU A 348 -2.01 30.12 -5.79
C LEU A 348 -2.75 30.43 -4.49
N PHE A 349 -2.50 29.66 -3.43
CA PHE A 349 -3.08 29.92 -2.12
C PHE A 349 -2.10 29.75 -0.96
N ALA A 350 -2.27 30.60 0.04
CA ALA A 350 -1.61 30.56 1.34
C ALA A 350 -2.61 31.16 2.35
N GLY A 351 -2.29 32.21 3.09
CA GLY A 351 -3.26 32.97 3.92
C GLY A 351 -4.31 33.77 3.13
N GLY A 352 -4.48 33.47 1.84
CA GLY A 352 -5.37 34.10 0.86
C GLY A 352 -5.16 33.44 -0.51
N SER A 353 -5.95 33.80 -1.53
CA SER A 353 -5.82 33.24 -2.88
C SER A 353 -5.58 34.31 -3.96
N SER A 354 -4.72 33.96 -4.92
CA SER A 354 -4.42 34.79 -6.11
C SER A 354 -4.56 33.94 -7.36
N VAL A 355 -5.32 34.44 -8.35
CA VAL A 355 -5.53 33.74 -9.63
C VAL A 355 -4.77 34.48 -10.74
N MET A 356 -4.19 33.74 -11.68
CA MET A 356 -3.46 34.31 -12.81
C MET A 356 -4.38 35.12 -13.74
N SER A 357 -5.64 34.71 -13.86
CA SER A 357 -6.67 35.34 -14.71
C SER A 357 -8.07 35.00 -14.19
N GLU A 358 -9.06 35.88 -14.38
CA GLU A 358 -10.46 35.60 -14.00
C GLU A 358 -11.17 34.65 -14.99
N SER A 359 -10.50 34.25 -16.07
CA SER A 359 -10.95 33.23 -17.03
C SER A 359 -9.77 32.43 -17.60
N SER A 360 -9.95 31.14 -17.85
CA SER A 360 -8.90 30.26 -18.37
C SER A 360 -8.37 30.67 -19.74
N LEU A 361 -7.04 30.84 -19.81
CA LEU A 361 -6.32 31.37 -20.96
C LEU A 361 -5.85 30.24 -21.90
N PRO A 362 -5.70 30.49 -23.21
CA PRO A 362 -5.14 29.50 -24.12
C PRO A 362 -3.67 29.20 -23.78
N ALA A 363 -3.27 27.93 -23.92
CA ALA A 363 -1.91 27.44 -23.64
C ALA A 363 -0.89 27.81 -24.73
N VAL A 364 -0.78 29.10 -25.05
CA VAL A 364 0.26 29.67 -25.92
C VAL A 364 1.50 30.04 -25.10
N THR A 365 2.67 30.09 -25.75
CA THR A 365 3.98 30.30 -25.11
C THR A 365 4.02 31.51 -24.16
N SER A 366 3.41 32.64 -24.52
CA SER A 366 3.36 33.83 -23.67
C SER A 366 2.58 33.62 -22.36
N ASN A 367 1.47 32.89 -22.41
CA ASN A 367 0.68 32.56 -21.21
C ASN A 367 1.37 31.48 -20.38
N ILE A 368 2.01 30.49 -21.01
CA ILE A 368 2.83 29.48 -20.33
C ILE A 368 3.98 30.15 -19.58
N SER A 369 4.74 31.05 -20.22
CA SER A 369 5.80 31.81 -19.54
C SER A 369 5.26 32.66 -18.39
N ARG A 370 4.12 33.34 -18.57
CA ARG A 370 3.45 34.10 -17.49
C ARG A 370 3.10 33.19 -16.30
N ALA A 371 2.54 32.01 -16.55
CA ALA A 371 2.18 31.06 -15.52
C ALA A 371 3.40 30.50 -14.76
N VAL A 372 4.45 30.14 -15.49
CA VAL A 372 5.72 29.69 -14.89
C VAL A 372 6.31 30.81 -14.03
N SER A 373 6.36 32.07 -14.49
CA SER A 373 6.82 33.19 -13.67
C SER A 373 5.95 33.45 -12.43
N PHE A 374 4.62 33.29 -12.54
CA PHE A 374 3.67 33.45 -11.43
C PHE A 374 3.92 32.41 -10.31
N ILE A 375 4.26 31.18 -10.69
CA ILE A 375 4.60 30.06 -9.80
C ILE A 375 6.03 30.18 -9.25
N GLU A 376 7.02 30.46 -10.10
CA GLU A 376 8.45 30.51 -9.72
C GLU A 376 8.75 31.62 -8.71
N GLY A 377 8.03 32.76 -8.77
CA GLY A 377 8.20 33.89 -7.85
C GLY A 377 7.78 33.64 -6.40
N GLN A 378 7.19 32.48 -6.08
CA GLN A 378 6.72 32.15 -4.73
C GLN A 378 7.82 31.51 -3.89
N SER A 379 7.93 31.88 -2.61
CA SER A 379 8.96 31.35 -1.68
C SER A 379 8.41 30.41 -0.60
N GLY A 380 7.09 30.25 -0.49
CA GLY A 380 6.43 29.66 0.67
C GLY A 380 6.31 30.70 1.81
N GLY A 381 5.10 30.90 2.33
CA GLY A 381 4.88 31.79 3.48
C GLY A 381 3.41 32.05 3.83
N GLY A 382 3.15 32.42 5.08
CA GLY A 382 1.78 32.62 5.59
C GLY A 382 1.07 31.31 5.97
N GLY A 383 -0.23 31.42 6.28
CA GLY A 383 -1.11 30.27 6.61
C GLY A 383 -1.62 29.53 5.37
N THR A 384 -2.69 28.74 5.54
CA THR A 384 -3.19 27.79 4.52
C THR A 384 -4.72 27.83 4.42
N GLU A 385 -5.25 28.70 3.55
CA GLU A 385 -6.69 28.92 3.31
C GLU A 385 -7.20 28.09 2.13
N LEU A 386 -7.23 26.77 2.30
CA LEU A 386 -7.64 25.81 1.27
C LEU A 386 -9.10 26.01 0.83
N LEU A 387 -10.04 26.09 1.77
CA LEU A 387 -11.47 26.12 1.47
C LEU A 387 -11.88 27.37 0.65
N PRO A 388 -11.45 28.61 0.98
CA PRO A 388 -11.69 29.78 0.13
C PRO A 388 -11.04 29.67 -1.26
N ALA A 389 -9.83 29.09 -1.36
CA ALA A 389 -9.13 28.89 -2.62
C ALA A 389 -9.89 27.92 -3.54
N LEU A 390 -10.38 26.81 -2.99
CA LEU A 390 -11.16 25.82 -3.73
C LEU A 390 -12.52 26.37 -4.15
N LYS A 391 -13.22 27.14 -3.29
CA LYS A 391 -14.45 27.86 -3.66
C LYS A 391 -14.22 28.81 -4.83
N ARG A 392 -13.12 29.57 -4.82
CA ARG A 392 -12.75 30.47 -5.93
C ARG A 392 -12.45 29.69 -7.22
N ALA A 393 -11.72 28.58 -7.13
CA ALA A 393 -11.38 27.76 -8.29
C ALA A 393 -12.61 27.12 -8.96
N LEU A 394 -13.54 26.57 -8.16
CA LEU A 394 -14.80 26.00 -8.64
C LEU A 394 -15.74 27.05 -9.24
N ALA A 395 -15.68 28.29 -8.75
CA ALA A 395 -16.48 29.41 -9.27
C ALA A 395 -15.91 30.07 -10.55
N LEU A 396 -14.75 29.64 -11.06
CA LEU A 396 -14.19 30.18 -12.31
C LEU A 396 -15.10 29.81 -13.50
N PRO A 397 -15.40 30.73 -14.44
CA PRO A 397 -16.28 30.45 -15.58
C PRO A 397 -15.82 29.23 -16.39
N GLU A 398 -16.72 28.29 -16.66
CA GLU A 398 -16.45 27.10 -17.49
C GLU A 398 -16.21 27.46 -18.96
N ALA A 399 -15.30 26.73 -19.61
CA ALA A 399 -15.08 26.85 -21.04
C ALA A 399 -15.96 25.85 -21.80
N ASP A 400 -17.00 26.34 -22.49
CA ASP A 400 -17.93 25.50 -23.25
C ASP A 400 -17.23 24.54 -24.22
N GLY A 401 -17.56 23.24 -24.10
CA GLY A 401 -16.97 22.18 -24.94
C GLY A 401 -15.58 21.70 -24.51
N TYR A 402 -15.11 22.09 -23.31
CA TYR A 402 -13.87 21.59 -22.73
C TYR A 402 -14.14 20.56 -21.62
N SER A 403 -13.32 19.51 -21.56
CA SER A 403 -13.15 18.67 -20.37
C SER A 403 -12.37 19.46 -19.33
N ARG A 404 -13.03 19.84 -18.23
CA ARG A 404 -12.41 20.57 -17.12
C ARG A 404 -11.74 19.59 -16.16
N THR A 405 -10.49 19.88 -15.81
CA THR A 405 -9.72 19.13 -14.82
C THR A 405 -9.13 20.10 -13.80
N ILE A 406 -9.50 19.92 -12.54
CA ILE A 406 -8.97 20.65 -11.40
C ILE A 406 -7.88 19.79 -10.77
N VAL A 407 -6.71 20.38 -10.56
CA VAL A 407 -5.52 19.72 -10.02
C VAL A 407 -5.06 20.52 -8.82
N ILE A 408 -5.13 19.95 -7.62
CA ILE A 408 -4.61 20.57 -6.41
C ILE A 408 -3.28 19.96 -6.00
N ALA A 409 -2.33 20.80 -5.59
CA ALA A 409 -1.04 20.38 -5.01
C ALA A 409 -0.83 21.08 -3.66
N THR A 410 -0.73 20.30 -2.58
CA THR A 410 -0.56 20.76 -1.19
C THR A 410 0.12 19.67 -0.34
N ASP A 411 0.66 20.03 0.82
CA ASP A 411 1.05 19.09 1.88
C ASP A 411 -0.15 18.68 2.77
N GLY A 412 -1.26 19.43 2.68
CA GLY A 412 -2.50 19.21 3.41
C GLY A 412 -2.46 19.63 4.89
N TYR A 413 -1.57 20.54 5.29
CA TYR A 413 -1.42 21.00 6.68
C TYR A 413 -2.53 22.00 7.08
N VAL A 414 -3.79 21.55 7.00
CA VAL A 414 -5.01 22.30 7.30
C VAL A 414 -6.09 21.36 7.84
N MET A 415 -6.96 21.87 8.73
CA MET A 415 -8.11 21.14 9.28
C MET A 415 -9.42 21.76 8.75
N VAL A 416 -9.85 21.33 7.55
CA VAL A 416 -11.07 21.78 6.84
C VAL A 416 -11.66 20.66 5.96
N GLU A 417 -11.33 19.40 6.27
CA GLU A 417 -11.60 18.26 5.40
C GLU A 417 -13.10 18.07 5.13
N GLU A 418 -13.98 18.25 6.13
CA GLU A 418 -15.42 18.02 5.99
C GLU A 418 -16.04 19.03 5.02
N GLU A 419 -15.74 20.31 5.19
CA GLU A 419 -16.21 21.38 4.31
C GLU A 419 -15.62 21.31 2.90
N VAL A 420 -14.38 20.81 2.76
CA VAL A 420 -13.75 20.56 1.45
C VAL A 420 -14.41 19.37 0.76
N PHE A 421 -14.70 18.29 1.48
CA PHE A 421 -15.35 17.11 0.90
C PHE A 421 -16.79 17.42 0.45
N ASP A 422 -17.56 18.13 1.28
CA ASP A 422 -18.91 18.61 0.94
C ASP A 422 -18.89 19.58 -0.24
N LEU A 423 -17.93 20.50 -0.28
CA LEU A 423 -17.77 21.45 -1.39
C LEU A 423 -17.48 20.72 -2.71
N ILE A 424 -16.58 19.73 -2.72
CA ILE A 424 -16.28 18.95 -3.93
C ILE A 424 -17.54 18.18 -4.36
N ARG A 425 -18.20 17.45 -3.46
CA ARG A 425 -19.41 16.66 -3.82
C ARG A 425 -20.55 17.52 -4.35
N SER A 426 -20.76 18.70 -3.76
CA SER A 426 -21.86 19.60 -4.14
C SER A 426 -21.58 20.46 -5.38
N SER A 427 -20.30 20.82 -5.62
CA SER A 427 -19.93 21.92 -6.53
C SER A 427 -18.92 21.54 -7.63
N LEU A 428 -18.40 20.31 -7.67
CA LEU A 428 -17.48 19.87 -8.74
C LEU A 428 -18.17 19.79 -10.12
N GLY A 429 -19.48 19.57 -10.17
CA GLY A 429 -20.27 19.56 -11.40
C GLY A 429 -19.81 18.49 -12.39
N ASN A 430 -19.39 18.92 -13.58
CA ASN A 430 -18.85 18.05 -14.64
C ASN A 430 -17.31 17.96 -14.63
N ALA A 431 -16.62 18.66 -13.72
CA ALA A 431 -15.16 18.68 -13.70
C ALA A 431 -14.55 17.40 -13.10
N ASN A 432 -13.33 17.08 -13.50
CA ASN A 432 -12.52 16.04 -12.88
C ASN A 432 -11.67 16.66 -11.76
N MET A 433 -11.51 15.97 -10.63
CA MET A 433 -10.69 16.43 -9.50
C MET A 433 -9.54 15.46 -9.25
N PHE A 434 -8.32 16.00 -9.09
CA PHE A 434 -7.14 15.22 -8.71
C PHE A 434 -6.32 15.96 -7.65
N ALA A 435 -5.88 15.22 -6.64
CA ALA A 435 -5.13 15.76 -5.51
C ALA A 435 -3.72 15.20 -5.44
N PHE A 436 -2.73 16.09 -5.43
CA PHE A 436 -1.33 15.80 -5.20
C PHE A 436 -0.97 16.15 -3.75
N GLY A 437 -0.57 15.13 -3.01
CA GLY A 437 -0.02 15.26 -1.66
C GLY A 437 1.50 15.27 -1.74
N ILE A 438 2.13 16.42 -1.50
CA ILE A 438 3.58 16.60 -1.72
C ILE A 438 4.26 16.97 -0.41
N GLY A 439 5.22 16.17 0.04
CA GLY A 439 5.94 16.40 1.29
C GLY A 439 6.29 15.12 2.04
N SER A 440 7.12 15.24 3.08
CA SER A 440 7.49 14.10 3.93
C SER A 440 6.46 13.76 5.01
N GLY A 441 5.51 14.64 5.30
CA GLY A 441 4.50 14.50 6.38
C GLY A 441 3.05 14.70 5.94
N VAL A 442 2.75 14.53 4.64
CA VAL A 442 1.45 14.84 4.01
C VAL A 442 0.25 14.33 4.81
N ASN A 443 -0.78 15.18 4.97
CA ASN A 443 -2.09 14.76 5.46
C ASN A 443 -2.78 13.86 4.41
N ARG A 444 -2.43 12.56 4.42
CA ARG A 444 -2.99 11.57 3.48
C ARG A 444 -4.52 11.50 3.59
N HIS A 445 -5.12 11.72 4.76
CA HIS A 445 -6.58 11.71 4.95
C HIS A 445 -7.28 12.75 4.07
N LEU A 446 -6.82 14.01 4.12
CA LEU A 446 -7.33 15.09 3.27
C LEU A 446 -7.10 14.81 1.77
N ILE A 447 -5.90 14.38 1.38
CA ILE A 447 -5.56 14.16 -0.03
C ILE A 447 -6.33 12.98 -0.64
N GLU A 448 -6.35 11.84 0.06
CA GLU A 448 -7.10 10.66 -0.36
C GLU A 448 -8.60 10.92 -0.33
N GLY A 449 -9.11 11.62 0.70
CA GLY A 449 -10.50 12.04 0.79
C GLY A 449 -10.93 12.94 -0.37
N MET A 450 -10.16 13.99 -0.70
CA MET A 450 -10.43 14.87 -1.85
C MET A 450 -10.47 14.09 -3.17
N ALA A 451 -9.55 13.14 -3.36
CA ALA A 451 -9.54 12.27 -4.53
C ALA A 451 -10.79 11.37 -4.56
N ASN A 452 -11.08 10.67 -3.45
CA ASN A 452 -12.22 9.76 -3.34
C ASN A 452 -13.56 10.45 -3.64
N VAL A 453 -13.82 11.62 -3.03
CA VAL A 453 -15.09 12.33 -3.25
C VAL A 453 -15.21 12.94 -4.65
N GLY A 454 -14.08 13.23 -5.31
CA GLY A 454 -14.02 13.64 -6.70
C GLY A 454 -13.96 12.48 -7.71
N MET A 455 -14.07 11.23 -7.27
CA MET A 455 -13.85 10.01 -8.07
C MET A 455 -12.51 10.03 -8.84
N GLY A 456 -11.48 10.64 -8.25
CA GLY A 456 -10.11 10.72 -8.73
C GLY A 456 -9.16 9.78 -8.00
N GLU A 457 -7.89 9.77 -8.43
CA GLU A 457 -6.81 9.05 -7.75
C GLU A 457 -5.91 10.04 -6.99
N PRO A 458 -5.44 9.71 -5.77
CA PRO A 458 -4.50 10.54 -5.03
C PRO A 458 -3.05 10.31 -5.48
N PHE A 459 -2.33 11.40 -5.72
CA PHE A 459 -0.92 11.37 -6.13
C PHE A 459 -0.02 11.80 -4.97
N ILE A 460 0.35 10.84 -4.12
CA ILE A 460 1.32 11.08 -3.04
C ILE A 460 2.74 11.08 -3.60
N ILE A 461 3.51 12.13 -3.27
CA ILE A 461 4.94 12.30 -3.60
C ILE A 461 5.67 12.62 -2.29
N THR A 462 6.35 11.63 -1.74
CA THR A 462 7.12 11.76 -0.49
C THR A 462 8.59 12.08 -0.75
N LYS A 463 9.10 11.76 -1.95
CA LYS A 463 10.52 11.94 -2.33
C LYS A 463 10.67 12.59 -3.72
N PRO A 464 11.77 13.32 -3.97
CA PRO A 464 12.00 13.98 -5.28
C PRO A 464 11.95 13.04 -6.49
N GLU A 465 12.48 11.84 -6.35
CA GLU A 465 12.59 10.83 -7.41
C GLU A 465 11.23 10.27 -7.86
N GLU A 466 10.21 10.29 -6.99
CA GLU A 466 8.84 9.81 -7.30
C GLU A 466 8.11 10.78 -8.24
N ALA A 467 8.45 12.07 -8.18
CA ALA A 467 7.68 13.15 -8.81
C ALA A 467 7.55 12.99 -10.34
N ALA A 468 8.63 12.64 -11.04
CA ALA A 468 8.61 12.48 -12.50
C ALA A 468 7.73 11.31 -12.96
N ALA A 469 7.74 10.19 -12.22
CA ALA A 469 6.92 9.02 -12.51
C ALA A 469 5.43 9.32 -12.26
N LYS A 470 5.10 9.94 -11.11
CA LYS A 470 3.73 10.35 -10.78
C LYS A 470 3.19 11.39 -11.76
N ALA A 471 4.00 12.37 -12.17
CA ALA A 471 3.65 13.35 -13.21
C ALA A 471 3.36 12.69 -14.56
N GLY A 472 4.20 11.74 -14.98
CA GLY A 472 4.02 10.99 -16.23
C GLY A 472 2.74 10.16 -16.24
N ALA A 473 2.45 9.44 -15.15
CA ALA A 473 1.21 8.68 -14.96
C ALA A 473 -0.02 9.58 -14.98
N PHE A 474 0.00 10.67 -14.21
CA PHE A 474 -1.07 11.67 -14.20
C PHE A 474 -1.32 12.26 -15.59
N ARG A 475 -0.27 12.72 -16.28
CA ARG A 475 -0.37 13.24 -17.65
C ARG A 475 -0.99 12.21 -18.60
N LYS A 476 -0.63 10.92 -18.49
CA LYS A 476 -1.22 9.85 -19.30
C LYS A 476 -2.73 9.74 -19.10
N LEU A 477 -3.20 9.87 -17.85
CA LEU A 477 -4.61 9.83 -17.47
C LEU A 477 -5.38 11.03 -18.02
N ILE A 478 -4.94 12.27 -17.75
CA ILE A 478 -5.69 13.49 -18.08
C ILE A 478 -5.59 13.94 -19.54
N GLN A 479 -4.60 13.47 -20.30
CA GLN A 479 -4.38 13.98 -21.65
C GLN A 479 -5.42 13.52 -22.70
N THR A 480 -6.24 12.52 -22.38
CA THR A 480 -7.18 11.89 -23.33
C THR A 480 -8.57 11.69 -22.71
N PRO A 481 -9.32 12.77 -22.42
CA PRO A 481 -10.77 12.64 -22.24
C PRO A 481 -11.41 12.13 -23.54
N VAL A 482 -12.37 11.22 -23.42
CA VAL A 482 -13.05 10.55 -24.55
C VAL A 482 -14.54 10.86 -24.58
N LEU A 483 -15.15 11.02 -23.39
CA LEU A 483 -16.56 11.34 -23.22
C LEU A 483 -16.71 12.32 -22.05
N THR A 484 -17.33 13.48 -22.29
CA THR A 484 -17.61 14.52 -21.29
C THR A 484 -19.10 14.79 -21.13
N ASP A 485 -19.47 15.58 -20.12
CA ASP A 485 -20.87 15.89 -19.76
C ASP A 485 -21.72 14.61 -19.64
N VAL A 486 -21.18 13.62 -18.92
CA VAL A 486 -21.79 12.29 -18.84
C VAL A 486 -23.07 12.37 -17.99
N LYS A 487 -24.21 11.98 -18.58
CA LYS A 487 -25.50 11.90 -17.89
C LYS A 487 -26.09 10.51 -18.04
N VAL A 488 -26.64 9.97 -16.95
CA VAL A 488 -27.34 8.69 -16.92
C VAL A 488 -28.81 8.95 -16.61
N ASP A 489 -29.67 8.45 -17.49
CA ASP A 489 -31.12 8.53 -17.42
C ASP A 489 -31.67 7.12 -17.19
N PHE A 490 -32.14 6.84 -15.98
CA PHE A 490 -32.60 5.50 -15.61
C PHE A 490 -34.01 5.16 -16.14
N GLY A 491 -34.76 6.14 -16.67
CA GLY A 491 -36.10 5.94 -17.23
C GLY A 491 -37.07 5.28 -16.26
N ARG A 492 -37.42 4.00 -16.52
CA ARG A 492 -38.30 3.18 -15.64
C ARG A 492 -37.54 2.20 -14.74
N PHE A 493 -36.21 2.17 -14.78
CA PHE A 493 -35.41 1.36 -13.88
C PHE A 493 -35.33 2.06 -12.52
N SER A 494 -35.91 1.45 -11.48
CA SER A 494 -36.08 2.06 -10.15
C SER A 494 -34.78 2.05 -9.33
N ALA A 495 -33.75 2.76 -9.80
CA ALA A 495 -32.48 2.95 -9.10
C ALA A 495 -32.60 3.90 -7.89
N TYR A 496 -31.80 3.65 -6.86
CA TYR A 496 -31.63 4.50 -5.68
C TYR A 496 -30.26 4.24 -5.03
N ASP A 497 -29.85 5.03 -4.03
CA ASP A 497 -28.52 4.98 -3.39
C ASP A 497 -27.36 4.95 -4.41
N ILE A 498 -27.43 5.83 -5.41
CA ILE A 498 -26.55 5.82 -6.60
C ILE A 498 -25.27 6.62 -6.32
N GLU A 499 -24.13 6.04 -6.68
CA GLU A 499 -22.82 6.70 -6.64
C GLU A 499 -22.07 6.51 -7.99
N PRO A 500 -21.30 7.51 -8.44
CA PRO A 500 -21.24 8.88 -7.91
C PRO A 500 -22.53 9.67 -8.16
N GLN A 501 -22.74 10.72 -7.36
CA GLN A 501 -23.84 11.68 -7.55
C GLN A 501 -23.70 12.49 -8.87
N ALA A 502 -22.47 12.83 -9.25
CA ALA A 502 -22.12 13.43 -10.53
C ALA A 502 -21.16 12.51 -11.28
N VAL A 503 -21.46 12.18 -12.53
CA VAL A 503 -20.66 11.22 -13.31
C VAL A 503 -19.47 11.95 -13.95
N PRO A 504 -18.22 11.58 -13.63
CA PRO A 504 -17.03 12.25 -14.15
C PRO A 504 -16.81 11.92 -15.64
N ASP A 505 -15.89 12.66 -16.27
CA ASP A 505 -15.48 12.38 -17.65
C ASP A 505 -14.84 10.99 -17.77
N VAL A 506 -15.09 10.33 -18.90
CA VAL A 506 -14.43 9.07 -19.27
C VAL A 506 -13.07 9.41 -19.88
N LEU A 507 -12.00 9.05 -19.17
CA LEU A 507 -10.61 9.22 -19.59
C LEU A 507 -10.11 7.93 -20.25
N ALA A 508 -9.24 8.00 -21.25
CA ALA A 508 -8.86 6.82 -22.03
C ALA A 508 -8.18 5.69 -21.23
N GLU A 509 -7.55 6.01 -20.11
CA GLU A 509 -6.95 5.00 -19.20
C GLU A 509 -7.93 4.48 -18.14
N ARG A 510 -9.07 5.15 -17.92
CA ARG A 510 -9.94 4.95 -16.76
C ARG A 510 -11.40 4.71 -17.15
N PRO A 511 -11.96 3.51 -16.92
CA PRO A 511 -13.40 3.28 -17.07
C PRO A 511 -14.16 4.11 -16.03
N VAL A 512 -15.39 4.51 -16.35
CA VAL A 512 -16.30 5.12 -15.37
C VAL A 512 -17.31 4.08 -14.91
N ILE A 513 -17.56 4.04 -13.60
CA ILE A 513 -18.55 3.15 -12.99
C ILE A 513 -19.63 3.99 -12.31
N VAL A 514 -20.87 3.55 -12.43
CA VAL A 514 -22.02 4.08 -11.71
C VAL A 514 -22.74 2.88 -11.09
N PHE A 515 -22.84 2.84 -9.77
CA PHE A 515 -23.39 1.70 -9.05
C PHE A 515 -24.37 2.17 -7.97
N GLY A 516 -25.21 1.26 -7.51
CA GLY A 516 -26.27 1.60 -6.57
C GLY A 516 -27.21 0.44 -6.34
N LYS A 517 -28.36 0.74 -5.76
CA LYS A 517 -29.43 -0.22 -5.50
C LYS A 517 -30.60 -0.03 -6.45
N TRP A 518 -31.45 -1.04 -6.57
CA TRP A 518 -32.68 -0.96 -7.37
C TRP A 518 -33.83 -1.76 -6.75
N ARG A 519 -35.08 -1.45 -7.13
CA ARG A 519 -36.29 -2.09 -6.57
C ARG A 519 -37.15 -2.78 -7.63
N GLY A 520 -37.94 -3.75 -7.20
CA GLY A 520 -38.91 -4.46 -8.03
C GLY A 520 -38.23 -5.45 -8.99
N ASP A 521 -38.60 -5.35 -10.27
CA ASP A 521 -38.03 -6.13 -11.38
C ASP A 521 -37.34 -5.20 -12.38
N ALA A 522 -36.27 -5.70 -13.01
CA ALA A 522 -35.46 -4.92 -13.93
C ALA A 522 -36.26 -4.64 -15.20
N HIS A 523 -36.77 -3.42 -15.33
CA HIS A 523 -37.58 -2.99 -16.47
C HIS A 523 -37.18 -1.59 -16.95
N GLY A 524 -37.56 -1.29 -18.19
CA GLY A 524 -37.26 0.00 -18.82
C GLY A 524 -35.91 0.04 -19.53
N LYS A 525 -35.53 1.26 -19.90
CA LYS A 525 -34.31 1.59 -20.63
C LYS A 525 -33.50 2.56 -19.79
N ILE A 526 -32.22 2.27 -19.63
CA ILE A 526 -31.21 3.18 -19.08
C ILE A 526 -30.49 3.81 -20.27
N THR A 527 -30.53 5.13 -20.39
CA THR A 527 -29.90 5.87 -21.49
C THR A 527 -28.75 6.71 -20.95
N LEU A 528 -27.54 6.42 -21.44
CA LEU A 528 -26.35 7.23 -21.20
C LEU A 528 -26.22 8.26 -22.32
N ARG A 529 -25.77 9.47 -21.97
CA ARG A 529 -25.53 10.60 -22.89
C ARG A 529 -24.23 11.29 -22.51
N GLY A 530 -23.58 11.92 -23.48
CA GLY A 530 -22.39 12.75 -23.29
C GLY A 530 -21.87 13.32 -24.62
N ILE A 531 -20.67 13.89 -24.60
CA ILE A 531 -20.02 14.53 -25.75
C ILE A 531 -18.67 13.86 -25.99
N SER A 532 -18.41 13.39 -27.21
CA SER A 532 -17.12 12.83 -27.64
C SER A 532 -16.56 13.67 -28.79
N GLY A 533 -15.42 14.32 -28.55
CA GLY A 533 -14.93 15.42 -29.38
C GLY A 533 -15.97 16.53 -29.51
N SER A 534 -16.49 16.75 -30.72
CA SER A 534 -17.59 17.69 -31.00
C SER A 534 -18.95 17.01 -31.23
N LYS A 535 -19.06 15.68 -31.05
CA LYS A 535 -20.26 14.91 -31.36
C LYS A 535 -21.00 14.52 -30.09
N LYS A 536 -22.34 14.61 -30.13
CA LYS A 536 -23.18 13.99 -29.10
C LYS A 536 -23.07 12.46 -29.21
N TRP A 537 -22.82 11.80 -28.09
CA TRP A 537 -22.82 10.35 -27.95
C TRP A 537 -24.00 9.94 -27.07
N SER A 538 -24.61 8.80 -27.39
CA SER A 538 -25.60 8.17 -26.52
C SER A 538 -25.64 6.66 -26.74
N GLN A 539 -25.80 5.93 -25.65
CA GLN A 539 -26.05 4.49 -25.66
C GLN A 539 -27.28 4.20 -24.78
N THR A 540 -28.07 3.20 -25.16
CA THR A 540 -29.23 2.78 -24.38
C THR A 540 -29.17 1.29 -24.09
N ILE A 541 -29.30 0.95 -22.81
CA ILE A 541 -29.32 -0.43 -22.29
C ILE A 541 -30.76 -0.75 -21.90
N ASN A 542 -31.30 -1.86 -22.40
CA ASN A 542 -32.61 -2.36 -21.99
C ASN A 542 -32.46 -3.20 -20.73
N ALA A 543 -32.80 -2.64 -19.56
CA ALA A 543 -32.66 -3.33 -18.28
C ALA A 543 -33.47 -4.63 -18.23
N GLY A 544 -34.61 -4.69 -18.92
CA GLY A 544 -35.44 -5.90 -19.02
C GLY A 544 -34.87 -7.04 -19.89
N GLN A 545 -33.74 -6.82 -20.55
CA GLN A 545 -32.99 -7.88 -21.24
C GLN A 545 -31.75 -8.33 -20.46
N VAL A 546 -31.39 -7.62 -19.39
CA VAL A 546 -30.26 -7.98 -18.52
C VAL A 546 -30.77 -8.88 -17.41
N LYS A 547 -30.32 -10.13 -17.38
CA LYS A 547 -30.66 -11.07 -16.30
C LYS A 547 -29.82 -10.77 -15.06
N ALA A 548 -30.46 -10.66 -13.90
CA ALA A 548 -29.77 -10.71 -12.62
C ALA A 548 -29.11 -12.08 -12.43
N SER A 549 -27.98 -12.12 -11.73
CA SER A 549 -27.17 -13.32 -11.52
C SER A 549 -26.63 -13.36 -10.09
N ASP A 550 -26.76 -14.49 -9.40
CA ASP A 550 -26.29 -14.66 -8.03
C ASP A 550 -24.75 -14.59 -7.94
N ASN A 551 -24.05 -14.94 -9.02
CA ASN A 551 -22.61 -14.77 -9.16
C ASN A 551 -22.18 -13.29 -9.17
N ASN A 552 -23.13 -12.34 -9.30
CA ASN A 552 -22.86 -10.91 -9.16
C ASN A 552 -22.97 -10.41 -7.69
N SER A 553 -22.99 -11.31 -6.71
CA SER A 553 -23.08 -10.96 -5.28
C SER A 553 -22.01 -9.98 -4.80
N ALA A 554 -20.85 -9.93 -5.46
CA ALA A 554 -19.79 -8.93 -5.26
C ALA A 554 -20.30 -7.46 -5.30
N LEU A 555 -21.35 -7.17 -6.08
CA LEU A 555 -21.89 -5.81 -6.23
C LEU A 555 -22.43 -5.22 -4.91
N ARG A 556 -22.90 -6.05 -3.97
CA ARG A 556 -23.33 -5.58 -2.63
C ARG A 556 -22.14 -5.02 -1.84
N TYR A 557 -20.97 -5.65 -1.98
CA TYR A 557 -19.73 -5.24 -1.34
C TYR A 557 -19.13 -4.00 -1.97
N LEU A 558 -19.21 -3.87 -3.30
CA LEU A 558 -18.81 -2.64 -4.00
C LEU A 558 -19.55 -1.41 -3.43
N TRP A 559 -20.88 -1.49 -3.37
CA TRP A 559 -21.72 -0.42 -2.82
C TRP A 559 -21.44 -0.17 -1.33
N ALA A 560 -21.47 -1.23 -0.52
CA ALA A 560 -21.31 -1.12 0.93
C ALA A 560 -19.93 -0.57 1.34
N ARG A 561 -18.85 -1.04 0.71
CA ARG A 561 -17.49 -0.57 1.00
C ARG A 561 -17.30 0.89 0.61
N HIS A 562 -17.83 1.31 -0.53
CA HIS A 562 -17.81 2.73 -0.93
C HIS A 562 -18.56 3.61 0.08
N ARG A 563 -19.78 3.21 0.47
CA ARG A 563 -20.59 3.95 1.46
C ARG A 563 -19.91 4.00 2.82
N ILE A 564 -19.35 2.90 3.31
CA ILE A 564 -18.56 2.82 4.55
C ILE A 564 -17.35 3.76 4.48
N LYS A 565 -16.57 3.73 3.39
CA LYS A 565 -15.38 4.59 3.22
C LYS A 565 -15.77 6.07 3.28
N LEU A 566 -16.75 6.48 2.48
CA LEU A 566 -17.27 7.85 2.46
C LEU A 566 -17.69 8.31 3.87
N LEU A 567 -18.55 7.55 4.55
CA LEU A 567 -19.04 7.90 5.89
C LEU A 567 -17.94 7.91 6.94
N SER A 568 -16.98 6.99 6.86
CA SER A 568 -15.84 6.94 7.79
C SER A 568 -14.93 8.15 7.59
N ASP A 569 -14.72 8.59 6.35
CA ASP A 569 -13.88 9.75 6.04
C ASP A 569 -14.42 11.04 6.67
N TYR A 570 -15.76 11.20 6.70
CA TYR A 570 -16.44 12.26 7.46
C TYR A 570 -16.38 12.06 8.98
N ASN A 571 -16.64 10.85 9.47
CA ASN A 571 -16.78 10.57 10.90
C ASN A 571 -15.43 10.60 11.67
N MET A 572 -14.30 10.47 10.95
CA MET A 572 -12.96 10.72 11.49
C MET A 572 -12.72 12.20 11.84
N LEU A 573 -13.47 13.13 11.25
CA LEU A 573 -13.31 14.57 11.41
C LEU A 573 -14.23 15.10 12.50
N ARG A 574 -15.49 14.68 12.45
CA ARG A 574 -16.50 14.99 13.45
C ARG A 574 -17.34 13.77 13.76
N HIS A 575 -17.32 13.38 15.03
CA HIS A 575 -18.17 12.32 15.56
C HIS A 575 -19.64 12.69 15.39
N ASP A 576 -20.40 11.78 14.78
CA ASP A 576 -21.84 11.91 14.56
C ASP A 576 -22.49 10.54 14.76
N ASP A 577 -23.35 10.43 15.78
CA ASP A 577 -24.01 9.19 16.15
C ASP A 577 -24.83 8.60 15.00
N GLU A 578 -25.41 9.40 14.09
CA GLU A 578 -26.12 8.88 12.92
C GLU A 578 -25.15 8.21 11.95
N ARG A 579 -23.99 8.85 11.66
CA ARG A 579 -22.93 8.27 10.81
C ARG A 579 -22.29 7.04 11.46
N VAL A 580 -22.07 7.04 12.77
CA VAL A 580 -21.61 5.87 13.54
C VAL A 580 -22.58 4.70 13.40
N ASN A 581 -23.88 4.96 13.60
CA ASN A 581 -24.92 3.94 13.49
C ASN A 581 -25.07 3.41 12.06
N GLU A 582 -24.98 4.27 11.03
CA GLU A 582 -25.00 3.83 9.63
C GLU A 582 -23.79 2.95 9.31
N VAL A 583 -22.56 3.40 9.62
CA VAL A 583 -21.34 2.60 9.38
C VAL A 583 -21.37 1.26 10.13
N THR A 584 -21.83 1.27 11.39
CA THR A 584 -22.00 0.04 12.19
C THR A 584 -23.04 -0.89 11.56
N GLY A 585 -24.19 -0.35 11.14
CA GLY A 585 -25.27 -1.10 10.49
C GLY A 585 -24.85 -1.72 9.16
N LEU A 586 -24.08 -0.98 8.34
CA LEU A 586 -23.49 -1.49 7.10
C LEU A 586 -22.45 -2.60 7.40
N GLY A 587 -21.57 -2.39 8.37
CA GLY A 587 -20.58 -3.39 8.82
C GLY A 587 -21.24 -4.70 9.25
N LEU A 588 -22.31 -4.63 10.04
CA LEU A 588 -23.08 -5.81 10.46
C LEU A 588 -23.88 -6.44 9.30
N THR A 589 -24.52 -5.65 8.44
CA THR A 589 -25.40 -6.14 7.37
C THR A 589 -24.63 -6.90 6.30
N TYR A 590 -23.44 -6.43 5.95
CA TYR A 590 -22.62 -7.05 4.90
C TYR A 590 -21.46 -7.91 5.45
N ASN A 591 -21.34 -8.06 6.77
CA ASN A 591 -20.20 -8.71 7.44
C ASN A 591 -18.85 -8.06 7.08
N LEU A 592 -18.75 -6.74 7.19
CA LEU A 592 -17.52 -5.98 6.93
C LEU A 592 -16.91 -5.43 8.22
N LEU A 593 -15.57 -5.42 8.28
CA LEU A 593 -14.80 -4.67 9.27
C LEU A 593 -14.97 -3.17 9.03
N THR A 594 -15.13 -2.43 10.11
CA THR A 594 -15.20 -0.96 10.13
C THR A 594 -14.50 -0.45 11.40
N THR A 595 -14.52 0.86 11.64
CA THR A 595 -14.04 1.42 12.91
C THR A 595 -14.88 0.94 14.11
N TYR A 596 -16.14 0.54 13.85
CA TYR A 596 -17.17 0.19 14.85
C TYR A 596 -17.59 -1.29 14.83
N THR A 597 -17.03 -2.10 13.94
CA THR A 597 -17.31 -3.55 13.83
C THR A 597 -16.03 -4.36 13.75
N SER A 598 -16.00 -5.47 14.49
CA SER A 598 -14.84 -6.37 14.58
C SER A 598 -15.29 -7.80 14.28
N PHE A 599 -14.39 -8.61 13.70
CA PHE A 599 -14.60 -10.06 13.66
C PHE A 599 -14.18 -10.66 15.00
N VAL A 600 -15.05 -11.49 15.57
CA VAL A 600 -14.73 -12.37 16.69
C VAL A 600 -14.93 -13.82 16.26
N ALA A 601 -13.99 -14.69 16.64
CA ALA A 601 -14.08 -16.13 16.45
C ALA A 601 -13.73 -16.81 17.77
N VAL A 602 -14.65 -17.59 18.32
CA VAL A 602 -14.48 -18.33 19.58
C VAL A 602 -14.60 -19.83 19.31
N ASP A 603 -13.59 -20.58 19.72
CA ASP A 603 -13.68 -22.03 19.84
C ASP A 603 -14.43 -22.38 21.13
N LYS A 604 -15.50 -23.16 21.00
CA LYS A 604 -16.37 -23.50 22.14
C LYS A 604 -15.77 -24.58 23.04
N GLU A 605 -14.80 -25.35 22.56
CA GLU A 605 -14.17 -26.43 23.33
C GLU A 605 -13.03 -25.94 24.23
N VAL A 606 -13.29 -25.85 25.53
CA VAL A 606 -12.25 -25.65 26.55
C VAL A 606 -11.54 -26.98 26.82
N ARG A 607 -10.27 -27.10 26.41
CA ARG A 607 -9.43 -28.28 26.71
C ARG A 607 -8.06 -27.99 27.31
N ASN A 608 -7.59 -26.74 27.36
CA ASN A 608 -6.28 -26.43 27.92
C ASN A 608 -6.41 -25.97 29.39
N LYS A 609 -5.92 -26.78 30.34
CA LYS A 609 -5.90 -26.45 31.78
C LYS A 609 -4.54 -25.93 32.29
N ASP A 610 -3.47 -26.09 31.51
CA ASP A 610 -2.08 -25.96 32.02
C ASP A 610 -1.20 -24.93 31.27
N GLY A 611 -1.76 -24.22 30.28
CA GLY A 611 -1.33 -22.85 29.94
C GLY A 611 0.10 -22.60 29.46
N LYS A 612 0.81 -23.60 28.93
CA LYS A 612 2.17 -23.42 28.38
C LYS A 612 2.18 -23.22 26.85
N LEU A 613 2.73 -22.08 26.45
CA LEU A 613 2.90 -21.59 25.07
C LEU A 613 4.26 -21.99 24.48
N SER A 614 4.39 -21.95 23.15
CA SER A 614 5.59 -22.39 22.41
C SER A 614 5.60 -21.85 20.92
N VAL A 615 6.69 -21.83 20.11
CA VAL A 615 6.77 -21.19 18.72
C VAL A 615 7.56 -21.94 17.57
N ILE A 616 6.90 -22.53 16.53
CA ILE A 616 7.54 -23.34 15.43
C ILE A 616 7.44 -22.76 14.01
N LYS A 617 8.35 -23.25 13.15
CA LYS A 617 8.55 -22.87 11.74
C LYS A 617 7.97 -23.94 10.79
N GLN A 618 7.00 -23.58 9.96
CA GLN A 618 6.35 -24.48 8.98
C GLN A 618 7.04 -24.37 7.60
N PRO A 619 7.42 -25.47 6.92
CA PRO A 619 7.97 -25.37 5.58
C PRO A 619 6.96 -24.81 4.56
N LEU A 620 7.45 -23.88 3.72
CA LEU A 620 6.74 -23.25 2.61
C LEU A 620 7.34 -23.71 1.26
N PRO A 621 6.59 -23.72 0.15
CA PRO A 621 7.19 -23.97 -1.17
C PRO A 621 8.08 -22.79 -1.56
N LEU A 622 9.24 -23.06 -2.17
CA LEU A 622 10.08 -22.01 -2.76
C LEU A 622 9.39 -21.48 -4.04
N PRO A 623 9.31 -20.16 -4.27
CA PRO A 623 8.71 -19.63 -5.50
C PRO A 623 9.51 -20.04 -6.74
N LEU A 624 8.85 -20.30 -7.89
CA LEU A 624 9.57 -20.74 -9.09
C LEU A 624 10.59 -19.68 -9.54
N GLY A 625 11.84 -20.12 -9.77
CA GLY A 625 12.93 -19.28 -10.24
C GLY A 625 13.68 -18.56 -9.13
N VAL A 626 13.26 -18.74 -7.86
CA VAL A 626 14.05 -18.38 -6.69
C VAL A 626 14.98 -19.56 -6.37
N SER A 627 16.26 -19.27 -6.19
CA SER A 627 17.26 -20.28 -5.83
C SER A 627 17.41 -20.46 -4.32
N ASP A 628 17.96 -21.60 -3.91
CA ASP A 628 18.22 -21.91 -2.48
C ASP A 628 19.10 -20.85 -1.78
N TYR A 629 19.88 -20.06 -2.53
CA TYR A 629 20.64 -18.92 -1.99
C TYR A 629 19.75 -17.85 -1.34
N ALA A 630 18.50 -17.69 -1.79
CA ALA A 630 17.52 -16.79 -1.17
C ALA A 630 17.05 -17.27 0.22
N VAL A 631 17.28 -18.54 0.55
CA VAL A 631 16.93 -19.17 1.83
C VAL A 631 18.09 -19.06 2.84
N GLY A 632 19.18 -18.38 2.50
CA GLY A 632 20.23 -17.95 3.45
C GLY A 632 21.09 -19.03 4.11
N ASN A 633 20.75 -20.32 3.93
CA ASN A 633 21.27 -21.43 4.76
C ASN A 633 22.19 -22.41 3.99
N PHE A 634 22.76 -21.99 2.86
CA PHE A 634 23.50 -22.86 1.93
C PHE A 634 24.87 -23.36 2.46
N ALA A 635 25.27 -22.98 3.68
CA ALA A 635 26.60 -23.21 4.25
C ALA A 635 26.73 -24.54 5.04
N ALA A 636 26.03 -25.60 4.65
CA ALA A 636 26.00 -26.84 5.45
C ALA A 636 25.87 -28.19 4.70
N ARG A 637 26.22 -28.30 3.40
CA ARG A 637 26.20 -29.63 2.71
C ARG A 637 27.08 -29.84 1.47
N SER A 638 28.26 -29.23 1.38
CA SER A 638 29.20 -29.47 0.28
C SER A 638 30.65 -29.70 0.76
N ALA A 639 30.92 -30.88 1.30
CA ALA A 639 32.27 -31.29 1.72
C ALA A 639 32.50 -32.81 1.54
N SER A 640 32.60 -33.30 0.29
CA SER A 640 33.45 -34.44 -0.11
C SER A 640 33.28 -34.77 -1.61
N GLY A 641 34.31 -34.50 -2.42
CA GLY A 641 34.38 -34.92 -3.82
C GLY A 641 35.15 -33.95 -4.73
N PRO A 642 36.22 -34.36 -5.43
CA PRO A 642 36.93 -33.49 -6.36
C PRO A 642 36.16 -33.35 -7.68
N VAL A 643 35.82 -32.13 -8.06
CA VAL A 643 35.17 -31.84 -9.35
C VAL A 643 36.22 -31.75 -10.46
N VAL A 644 36.19 -32.70 -11.39
CA VAL A 644 36.99 -32.63 -12.62
C VAL A 644 36.23 -31.79 -13.64
N PHE A 645 36.69 -30.55 -13.87
CA PHE A 645 36.20 -29.74 -14.98
C PHE A 645 36.68 -30.31 -16.31
N ARG A 646 35.77 -30.46 -17.28
CA ARG A 646 36.09 -30.75 -18.67
C ARG A 646 35.31 -29.82 -19.58
N GLU A 647 35.99 -28.81 -20.10
CA GLU A 647 35.42 -27.85 -21.05
C GLU A 647 34.98 -28.54 -22.34
N LYS A 648 33.88 -28.05 -22.93
CA LYS A 648 33.78 -27.97 -24.39
C LYS A 648 33.00 -26.73 -24.85
N MET A 649 33.80 -25.80 -25.33
CA MET A 649 33.50 -24.54 -26.00
C MET A 649 32.57 -24.70 -27.22
N PHE A 650 31.63 -23.78 -27.40
CA PHE A 650 31.21 -23.27 -28.72
C PHE A 650 30.57 -21.87 -28.57
N MET A 651 31.18 -20.86 -29.20
CA MET A 651 30.59 -19.56 -29.55
C MET A 651 30.82 -19.32 -31.06
N PRO A 652 30.08 -18.38 -31.67
CA PRO A 652 30.73 -17.10 -32.02
C PRO A 652 29.96 -15.83 -31.60
N GLU A 653 30.72 -14.85 -31.09
CA GLU A 653 30.97 -13.48 -31.63
C GLU A 653 29.84 -12.66 -32.29
N SER A 654 29.76 -11.31 -32.16
CA SER A 654 30.57 -10.25 -31.48
C SER A 654 29.66 -9.00 -31.26
N ALA A 655 29.99 -7.86 -30.61
CA ALA A 655 31.23 -7.22 -30.12
C ALA A 655 30.90 -6.32 -28.88
N ALA A 656 31.69 -6.26 -27.79
CA ALA A 656 32.86 -5.38 -27.49
C ALA A 656 32.50 -3.88 -27.27
N THR A 657 33.04 -3.05 -26.35
CA THR A 657 34.12 -3.08 -25.30
C THR A 657 33.65 -2.22 -24.07
N GLY A 658 34.34 -2.03 -22.93
CA GLY A 658 35.57 -2.63 -22.37
C GLY A 658 36.44 -1.67 -21.51
N TYR A 659 36.02 -1.34 -20.28
CA TYR A 659 36.79 -0.64 -19.21
C TYR A 659 36.48 -1.35 -17.87
N GLY A 660 37.33 -1.51 -16.86
CA GLY A 660 38.66 -0.96 -16.54
C GLY A 660 38.72 -0.78 -15.00
N GLU A 661 39.40 -1.68 -14.25
CA GLU A 661 39.35 -1.71 -12.78
C GLU A 661 39.94 -0.46 -12.10
N PRO A 662 39.25 0.12 -11.09
CA PRO A 662 39.86 1.00 -10.10
C PRO A 662 40.26 0.24 -8.82
N ALA A 663 41.33 0.70 -8.17
CA ALA A 663 41.96 0.04 -7.02
C ALA A 663 41.12 0.02 -5.74
N LYS A 664 41.48 -0.88 -4.82
CA LYS A 664 40.84 -1.05 -3.50
C LYS A 664 41.05 0.17 -2.60
N GLU A 665 39.96 0.79 -2.13
CA GLU A 665 39.95 1.58 -0.89
C GLU A 665 39.51 0.68 0.29
N GLU A 666 40.27 0.71 1.39
CA GLU A 666 39.98 -0.09 2.59
C GLU A 666 38.76 0.46 3.36
N LYS A 667 37.64 -0.26 3.31
CA LYS A 667 36.53 -0.06 4.25
C LYS A 667 36.87 -0.68 5.62
N VAL A 668 37.29 0.16 6.56
CA VAL A 668 37.51 -0.25 7.97
C VAL A 668 36.19 -0.75 8.59
N LYS A 669 36.20 -1.98 9.10
CA LYS A 669 35.01 -2.79 9.45
C LYS A 669 34.51 -2.68 10.90
N GLY A 670 35.01 -1.70 11.67
CA GLY A 670 34.63 -1.47 13.07
C GLY A 670 33.12 -1.51 13.36
N SER A 671 32.71 -2.31 14.34
CA SER A 671 31.37 -2.37 14.94
C SER A 671 31.46 -2.12 16.45
N ILE A 672 30.47 -1.44 17.03
CA ILE A 672 30.36 -1.15 18.46
C ILE A 672 29.07 -1.77 18.99
N ARG A 673 29.13 -2.37 20.18
CA ARG A 673 27.94 -2.79 20.96
C ARG A 673 28.11 -2.42 22.43
N ILE A 674 27.00 -2.24 23.13
CA ILE A 674 27.00 -2.08 24.59
C ILE A 674 26.83 -3.47 25.20
N LEU A 675 27.76 -3.86 26.08
CA LEU A 675 27.67 -5.12 26.83
C LEU A 675 26.87 -4.95 28.12
N GLU A 676 27.07 -3.83 28.81
CA GLU A 676 26.44 -3.56 30.10
C GLU A 676 26.22 -2.06 30.32
N ILE A 677 25.10 -1.72 30.96
CA ILE A 677 24.85 -0.40 31.57
C ILE A 677 24.47 -0.64 33.03
N ALA A 678 25.33 -0.17 33.94
CA ALA A 678 25.06 -0.08 35.37
C ALA A 678 24.72 1.36 35.75
N VAL A 679 23.70 1.55 36.58
CA VAL A 679 23.24 2.88 37.04
C VAL A 679 23.11 2.83 38.56
N ALA A 680 23.80 3.72 39.25
CA ALA A 680 23.78 3.86 40.69
C ALA A 680 23.34 5.29 41.06
N GLY A 681 22.03 5.47 41.24
CA GLY A 681 21.41 6.76 41.56
C GLY A 681 19.93 6.80 41.18
N SER A 682 19.42 8.00 40.91
CA SER A 682 17.98 8.26 40.72
C SER A 682 17.54 8.42 39.26
N VAL A 683 18.45 8.28 38.29
CA VAL A 683 18.09 8.31 36.86
C VAL A 683 17.59 6.94 36.44
N GLU A 684 16.44 6.89 35.77
CA GLU A 684 15.86 5.65 35.28
C GLU A 684 16.77 4.98 34.25
N LYS A 685 16.93 3.66 34.37
CA LYS A 685 17.84 2.87 33.52
C LYS A 685 17.45 2.94 32.03
N GLU A 686 16.16 3.12 31.74
CA GLU A 686 15.61 3.27 30.39
C GLU A 686 16.02 4.61 29.75
N ALA A 687 15.90 5.71 30.51
CA ALA A 687 16.41 7.02 30.09
C ALA A 687 17.92 6.99 29.83
N VAL A 688 18.69 6.31 30.71
CA VAL A 688 20.13 6.14 30.49
C VAL A 688 20.41 5.34 29.22
N ASN A 689 19.73 4.20 29.00
CA ASN A 689 19.90 3.39 27.80
C ASN A 689 19.58 4.21 26.53
N SER A 690 18.48 4.95 26.51
CA SER A 690 18.12 5.80 25.36
C SER A 690 19.19 6.85 25.05
N THR A 691 19.69 7.61 26.04
CA THR A 691 20.72 8.62 25.81
C THR A 691 22.03 8.00 25.33
N VAL A 692 22.47 6.87 25.90
CA VAL A 692 23.70 6.18 25.48
C VAL A 692 23.57 5.66 24.04
N GLN A 693 22.44 5.04 23.68
CA GLN A 693 22.18 4.53 22.33
C GLN A 693 22.19 5.66 21.28
N ASN A 694 21.53 6.79 21.58
CA ASN A 694 21.46 7.95 20.69
C ASN A 694 22.83 8.59 20.39
N HIS A 695 23.84 8.35 21.23
CA HIS A 695 25.19 8.88 21.07
C HIS A 695 26.26 7.83 20.70
N LEU A 696 25.89 6.57 20.43
CA LEU A 696 26.83 5.48 20.08
C LEU A 696 27.74 5.81 18.90
N GLU A 697 27.24 6.46 17.85
CA GLU A 697 28.05 6.86 16.69
C GLU A 697 29.16 7.86 17.04
N GLY A 698 28.98 8.68 18.09
CA GLY A 698 30.03 9.54 18.63
C GLY A 698 31.19 8.73 19.20
N ILE A 699 30.86 7.73 20.02
CA ILE A 699 31.81 6.81 20.65
C ILE A 699 32.53 5.95 19.62
N ARG A 700 31.79 5.45 18.62
CA ARG A 700 32.34 4.73 17.46
C ARG A 700 33.41 5.54 16.72
N ARG A 701 33.20 6.84 16.50
CA ARG A 701 34.20 7.74 15.86
C ARG A 701 35.47 7.88 16.70
N CYS A 702 35.37 7.93 18.03
CA CYS A 702 36.54 7.97 18.91
C CYS A 702 37.35 6.67 18.86
N TYR A 703 36.67 5.52 18.69
CA TYR A 703 37.33 4.23 18.63
C TYR A 703 37.98 3.90 17.28
N VAL A 704 37.32 4.23 16.16
CA VAL A 704 37.90 4.00 14.83
C VAL A 704 39.23 4.76 14.64
N LYS A 705 39.44 5.86 15.39
CA LYS A 705 40.72 6.58 15.45
C LYS A 705 41.81 5.90 16.25
N SER A 706 41.49 5.07 17.25
CA SER A 706 42.49 4.43 18.12
C SER A 706 43.03 3.11 17.58
N GLY A 707 42.26 2.44 16.70
CA GLY A 707 42.67 1.19 16.04
C GLY A 707 42.82 -0.02 16.98
N GLN A 708 42.37 0.09 18.22
CA GLN A 708 42.42 -1.01 19.20
C GLN A 708 41.29 -2.02 18.96
N GLN A 709 41.31 -3.16 19.67
CA GLN A 709 40.20 -4.12 19.75
C GLN A 709 39.92 -4.47 21.22
N GLY A 710 38.65 -4.75 21.56
CA GLY A 710 38.25 -5.23 22.89
C GLY A 710 37.23 -4.35 23.62
N GLU A 711 37.20 -4.49 24.94
CA GLU A 711 36.22 -3.85 25.82
C GLU A 711 36.77 -2.56 26.44
N ILE A 712 35.98 -1.48 26.41
CA ILE A 712 36.25 -0.24 27.15
C ILE A 712 35.08 0.02 28.09
N ARG A 713 35.36 0.02 29.39
CA ARG A 713 34.41 0.43 30.42
C ARG A 713 34.59 1.91 30.73
N VAL A 714 33.52 2.68 30.72
CA VAL A 714 33.51 4.12 31.01
C VAL A 714 32.56 4.39 32.17
N GLU A 715 33.02 5.14 33.17
CA GLU A 715 32.23 5.64 34.28
C GLU A 715 32.07 7.16 34.16
N PHE A 716 30.88 7.69 34.40
CA PHE A 716 30.62 9.13 34.43
C PHE A 716 29.47 9.47 35.40
N ILE A 717 29.38 10.72 35.82
CA ILE A 717 28.37 11.19 36.78
C ILE A 717 27.38 12.10 36.05
N VAL A 718 26.11 11.73 36.04
CA VAL A 718 25.01 12.60 35.60
C VAL A 718 24.63 13.51 36.75
N SER A 719 24.68 14.82 36.54
CA SER A 719 24.31 15.85 37.51
C SER A 719 22.78 16.02 37.62
N PRO A 720 22.25 16.63 38.69
CA PRO A 720 20.81 16.95 38.82
C PRO A 720 20.22 17.83 37.70
N ASP A 721 21.07 18.56 36.97
CA ASP A 721 20.72 19.37 35.80
C ASP A 721 20.76 18.59 34.47
N GLY A 722 20.97 17.26 34.53
CA GLY A 722 21.08 16.38 33.36
C GLY A 722 22.45 16.39 32.66
N THR A 723 23.40 17.23 33.09
CA THR A 723 24.74 17.33 32.46
C THR A 723 25.70 16.24 32.96
N VAL A 724 26.58 15.77 32.08
CA VAL A 724 27.63 14.81 32.46
C VAL A 724 28.87 15.50 33.03
N LYS A 725 29.38 14.97 34.14
CA LYS A 725 30.64 15.36 34.78
C LYS A 725 31.50 14.13 35.10
N SER A 726 32.80 14.33 35.26
CA SER A 726 33.75 13.33 35.77
C SER A 726 33.81 12.00 34.98
N VAL A 727 33.87 12.07 33.65
CA VAL A 727 34.10 10.89 32.78
C VAL A 727 35.48 10.26 33.04
N LYS A 728 35.54 8.93 33.16
CA LYS A 728 36.75 8.13 33.36
C LYS A 728 36.68 6.81 32.60
N LEU A 729 37.78 6.37 32.00
CA LEU A 729 37.91 5.02 31.45
C LEU A 729 38.48 4.07 32.51
N ILE A 730 38.02 2.81 32.51
CA ILE A 730 38.42 1.77 33.46
C ILE A 730 38.93 0.55 32.66
N PRO A 731 40.18 0.08 32.90
CA PRO A 731 41.20 0.66 33.77
C PRO A 731 41.85 1.93 33.19
N ASP A 732 42.19 2.91 34.04
CA ASP A 732 42.87 4.17 33.67
C ASP A 732 44.32 3.92 33.24
N LYS A 733 44.50 3.49 31.98
CA LYS A 733 45.81 3.31 31.35
C LYS A 733 46.21 4.58 30.59
N LYS A 734 46.93 5.46 31.29
CA LYS A 734 47.53 6.73 30.80
C LYS A 734 46.52 7.76 30.26
N LYS A 735 46.19 8.74 31.11
CA LYS A 735 45.41 9.97 30.82
C LYS A 735 45.78 10.82 29.59
N ASN A 736 46.86 10.52 28.86
CA ASN A 736 47.34 11.30 27.70
C ASN A 736 47.18 10.59 26.35
N ASP A 737 46.42 9.49 26.27
CA ASP A 737 46.02 8.91 24.98
C ASP A 737 44.94 9.78 24.31
N GLU A 738 45.09 10.08 23.01
CA GLU A 738 44.08 10.83 22.22
C GLU A 738 42.70 10.16 22.28
N THR A 739 42.68 8.82 22.41
CA THR A 739 41.48 8.01 22.62
C THR A 739 40.75 8.43 23.90
N HIS A 740 41.46 8.50 25.03
CA HIS A 740 40.86 8.86 26.33
C HIS A 740 40.27 10.27 26.28
N LYS A 741 40.95 11.21 25.62
CA LYS A 741 40.45 12.57 25.42
C LYS A 741 39.18 12.57 24.56
N CYS A 742 39.16 11.86 23.44
CA CYS A 742 37.99 11.80 22.56
C CYS A 742 36.75 11.26 23.27
N PHE A 743 36.87 10.16 24.03
CA PHE A 743 35.76 9.62 24.82
C PHE A 743 35.28 10.60 25.91
N THR A 744 36.21 11.29 26.58
CA THR A 744 35.89 12.30 27.60
C THR A 744 35.12 13.48 26.98
N ASP A 745 35.61 14.01 25.85
CA ASP A 745 35.03 15.15 25.15
C ASP A 745 33.67 14.81 24.53
N GLU A 746 33.45 13.58 24.02
CA GLU A 746 32.17 13.20 23.41
C GLU A 746 31.09 12.86 24.45
N ILE A 747 31.44 12.17 25.54
CA ILE A 747 30.51 11.83 26.62
C ILE A 747 30.15 13.07 27.47
N GLY A 748 31.07 14.02 27.62
CA GLY A 748 30.80 15.30 28.29
C GLY A 748 29.75 16.18 27.60
N LYS A 749 29.36 15.88 26.36
CA LYS A 749 28.30 16.58 25.61
C LYS A 749 26.90 15.98 25.83
N TRP A 750 26.79 14.85 26.54
CA TRP A 750 25.53 14.15 26.68
C TRP A 750 24.61 14.86 27.67
N GLN A 751 23.34 14.96 27.31
CA GLN A 751 22.29 15.55 28.15
C GLN A 751 21.26 14.46 28.47
N PHE A 752 20.99 14.27 29.76
CA PHE A 752 20.00 13.34 30.26
C PHE A 752 18.70 14.07 30.63
N PRO A 753 17.52 13.44 30.48
CA PRO A 753 16.26 14.05 30.89
C PRO A 753 16.23 14.30 32.40
N VAL A 754 15.75 15.47 32.79
CA VAL A 754 15.71 15.91 34.19
C VAL A 754 14.35 15.64 34.81
N SER A 755 14.33 15.00 35.98
CA SER A 755 13.12 14.72 36.76
C SER A 755 13.14 15.41 38.12
N ALA A 756 11.97 15.67 38.70
CA ALA A 756 11.85 16.33 39.99
C ALA A 756 12.47 15.48 41.11
N GLY A 757 13.49 16.00 41.79
CA GLY A 757 14.22 15.29 42.85
C GLY A 757 15.43 14.47 42.38
N MET A 758 15.82 14.58 41.10
CA MET A 758 17.02 13.94 40.55
C MET A 758 18.28 14.29 41.35
N LYS A 759 19.01 13.26 41.80
CA LYS A 759 20.31 13.37 42.48
C LYS A 759 21.44 12.97 41.53
N ALA A 760 22.66 13.41 41.85
CA ALA A 760 23.85 13.00 41.12
C ALA A 760 23.93 11.46 41.06
N THR A 761 24.07 10.93 39.84
CA THR A 761 23.91 9.51 39.55
C THR A 761 25.12 9.00 38.78
N THR A 762 25.78 7.96 39.30
CA THR A 762 26.92 7.34 38.62
C THR A 762 26.40 6.35 37.59
N VAL A 763 26.84 6.50 36.34
CA VAL A 763 26.55 5.61 35.23
C VAL A 763 27.85 4.94 34.81
N THR A 764 27.83 3.63 34.60
CA THR A 764 28.94 2.87 34.04
C THR A 764 28.49 2.10 32.81
N VAL A 765 29.15 2.30 31.69
CA VAL A 765 28.84 1.65 30.40
C VAL A 765 30.05 0.85 29.94
N THR A 766 29.85 -0.41 29.58
CA THR A 766 30.88 -1.25 28.95
C THR A 766 30.60 -1.35 27.45
N PHE A 767 31.46 -0.73 26.64
CA PHE A 767 31.43 -0.82 25.19
C PHE A 767 32.36 -1.94 24.71
N VAL A 768 31.92 -2.74 23.75
CA VAL A 768 32.73 -3.76 23.09
C VAL A 768 32.84 -3.41 21.62
N PHE A 769 34.06 -3.46 21.10
CA PHE A 769 34.35 -3.09 19.73
C PHE A 769 35.09 -4.21 19.01
N ASN A 770 34.62 -4.53 17.80
CA ASN A 770 35.21 -5.52 16.92
C ASN A 770 35.59 -4.82 15.60
N LEU A 771 36.80 -5.02 15.06
CA LEU A 771 37.15 -4.58 13.70
C LEU A 771 36.70 -5.59 12.64
#